data_AF-A0A0K8MDZ1-F1
#
_entry.id   AF-A0A0K8MDZ1-F1
#
_cell.length_a   1.000
_cell.length_b   1.000
_cell.length_c   1.000
_cell.angle_alpha   90.00
_cell.angle_beta   90.00
_cell.angle_gamma   90.00
#
_symmetry.space_group_name_H-M   'P 1'
#
loop_
_entity.id
_entity.type
_entity.pdbx_description
1 polymer ?
#
loop_
_entity_poly.entity_id
_entity_poly.type
_entity_poly.pdbx_seq_one_letter_code
_entity_poly.pdbx_strand_id
1 'polypeptide(L)'
;MQLFVISNGTFTKYYANTTRKKHLDERRSSLNGKKTSHSFEFTSWWTDGQNKRIADLIDFSKTFLSKHTLLSVLTRFCVFTSDKMLLVMRPYQIAAAEHILNKIVLSTNHKQLGSVEAGGYIWHTTGSGKTLTSFKTAQLASRLDKISKVLFVVDRKDLDHQTIREYEKFQKGSANSNINTAKLTEQLGDSTSKIIITTIQKLTKFVMMHHKHPVFDQHVVFIFDECHRSQFGEMHRKITKAFKKYHLFGFTGTPIFPENAASGGQTHLKTTEQAFGQKLHTYTIVDAIHDENVLPFKIDYINTLKMKPSVTDKKVQGIDREAAANDPERINQITDYILKHFDNKTKRNEYYRLQEKRLQGFNSLFAVSSIETAKKYYSAFKARKTDLKIALIYSFQANEEEGGDDVLSDEDLDLKNLDASSRDFLEQAMGDYNRTFGTHWDTSADKFENYYKDISEKMKSRDIDLLIVVSMFLTGFDATTLNTLWVDKNLQYHGLLQAFSRTNRILNSVKTYGNIVCFRDLEEATNEAIAMFGNKEARGIVLLRTYSDYYNGWDQEGEYQSGYRDIVSELQRRFPLPVDIQSEQSEKDFIKTWGAILRLRNILTSFDEFAGQEILCERDFQDYQSVYLDLYDKLRKYHPDVQENINDDLVFEIELIKQVTINMDYILQLVSKYHTSNMHHHEIMTKIEKIMNSSWDLRDKKDLIERFVNALNADTHIEKDWRSFTNESKKQDLDKIIAEENLRADKTLRFMENCFRNGELKSTGVAFSDILPPASLFQEDNYLTKKRERVLEKLRMFFDKYWGLSSFSDTP
;
A
#
# COMPACT_ATOMS: atom_id res chain seq x y z
N MET A 1 -16.68 10.81 -22.93
CA MET A 1 -16.18 11.78 -21.93
C MET A 1 -14.78 11.36 -21.51
N GLN A 2 -13.90 12.30 -21.15
CA GLN A 2 -12.53 11.99 -20.67
C GLN A 2 -12.36 12.27 -19.17
N LEU A 3 -13.02 13.31 -18.66
CA LEU A 3 -12.89 13.80 -17.29
C LEU A 3 -14.30 14.08 -16.75
N PHE A 4 -14.48 13.85 -15.45
CA PHE A 4 -15.70 14.16 -14.71
C PHE A 4 -15.37 15.17 -13.62
N VAL A 5 -16.32 16.06 -13.32
CA VAL A 5 -16.31 16.97 -12.19
C VAL A 5 -17.53 16.63 -11.34
N ILE A 6 -17.38 16.61 -10.03
CA ILE A 6 -18.46 16.45 -9.04
C ILE A 6 -18.36 17.60 -8.04
N SER A 7 -19.48 18.21 -7.69
CA SER A 7 -19.55 19.33 -6.77
C SER A 7 -20.87 19.36 -6.03
N ASN A 8 -20.84 19.75 -4.75
CA ASN A 8 -22.02 20.13 -3.97
C ASN A 8 -22.07 21.66 -3.73
N GLY A 9 -21.38 22.45 -4.55
CA GLY A 9 -21.18 23.89 -4.37
C GLY A 9 -19.92 24.19 -3.55
N THR A 10 -19.89 23.78 -2.28
CA THR A 10 -18.77 24.05 -1.35
C THR A 10 -17.51 23.24 -1.68
N PHE A 11 -17.68 22.00 -2.12
CA PHE A 11 -16.58 21.06 -2.37
C PHE A 11 -16.65 20.49 -3.78
N THR A 12 -15.65 20.82 -4.60
CA THR A 12 -15.53 20.40 -6.00
C THR A 12 -14.31 19.51 -6.22
N LYS A 13 -14.53 18.30 -6.76
CA LYS A 13 -13.46 17.35 -7.16
C LYS A 13 -13.56 16.99 -8.64
N TYR A 14 -12.45 16.53 -9.21
CA TYR A 14 -12.40 15.97 -10.56
C TYR A 14 -11.75 14.58 -10.61
N TYR A 15 -12.08 13.79 -11.63
CA TYR A 15 -11.54 12.44 -11.83
C TYR A 15 -11.60 11.96 -13.29
N ALA A 16 -10.77 10.96 -13.60
CA ALA A 16 -10.67 10.39 -14.94
C ALA A 16 -11.87 9.50 -15.29
N ASN A 17 -12.20 9.41 -16.58
CA ASN A 17 -13.23 8.49 -17.09
C ASN A 17 -12.96 7.02 -16.74
N THR A 18 -11.69 6.58 -16.64
CA THR A 18 -11.39 5.20 -16.23
C THR A 18 -11.56 4.94 -14.73
N THR A 19 -11.47 5.97 -13.88
CA THR A 19 -11.90 5.87 -12.47
C THR A 19 -13.41 5.62 -12.42
N ARG A 20 -14.19 6.40 -13.18
CA ARG A 20 -15.64 6.15 -13.34
C ARG A 20 -15.94 4.77 -13.92
N LYS A 21 -15.18 4.35 -14.94
CA LYS A 21 -15.40 3.05 -15.60
C LYS A 21 -15.13 1.90 -14.65
N LYS A 22 -14.02 1.93 -13.87
CA LYS A 22 -13.77 0.94 -12.81
C LYS A 22 -14.95 0.86 -11.85
N HIS A 23 -15.38 1.99 -11.31
CA HIS A 23 -16.55 2.08 -10.43
C HIS A 23 -17.86 1.57 -11.06
N LEU A 24 -18.09 1.81 -12.35
CA LEU A 24 -19.27 1.32 -13.06
C LEU A 24 -19.19 -0.17 -13.43
N ASP A 25 -18.01 -0.68 -13.75
CA ASP A 25 -17.78 -2.11 -14.01
C ASP A 25 -17.86 -2.90 -12.69
N GLU A 26 -17.32 -2.36 -11.59
CA GLU A 26 -17.54 -2.82 -10.21
C GLU A 26 -19.04 -2.85 -9.87
N ARG A 27 -19.79 -1.75 -10.12
CA ARG A 27 -21.26 -1.69 -9.96
C ARG A 27 -21.99 -2.75 -10.79
N ARG A 28 -21.66 -2.92 -12.06
CA ARG A 28 -22.28 -3.93 -12.94
C ARG A 28 -21.98 -5.35 -12.50
N SER A 29 -20.79 -5.60 -11.95
CA SER A 29 -20.44 -6.88 -11.33
C SER A 29 -21.16 -7.14 -10.00
N SER A 30 -21.85 -6.14 -9.42
CA SER A 30 -22.52 -6.27 -8.12
C SER A 30 -23.85 -7.03 -8.14
N LEU A 31 -24.41 -7.36 -9.32
CA LEU A 31 -25.42 -8.43 -9.44
C LEU A 31 -24.87 -9.78 -8.92
N ASN A 32 -23.54 -9.98 -8.97
CA ASN A 32 -22.83 -11.17 -8.50
C ASN A 32 -21.92 -10.89 -7.28
N GLY A 33 -22.28 -9.92 -6.43
CA GLY A 33 -21.71 -9.77 -5.07
C GLY A 33 -20.24 -9.28 -4.97
N LYS A 34 -19.69 -8.70 -6.04
CA LYS A 34 -18.33 -8.11 -6.05
C LYS A 34 -18.36 -6.61 -5.66
N LYS A 35 -17.42 -6.19 -4.82
CA LYS A 35 -17.14 -4.78 -4.43
C LYS A 35 -15.67 -4.63 -4.02
N THR A 36 -15.07 -3.52 -4.42
CA THR A 36 -13.79 -2.95 -3.96
C THR A 36 -13.96 -1.43 -3.82
N SER A 37 -13.30 -0.82 -2.83
CA SER A 37 -13.58 0.54 -2.33
C SER A 37 -12.94 1.68 -3.13
N HIS A 38 -12.39 1.41 -4.33
CA HIS A 38 -11.59 2.35 -5.13
C HIS A 38 -12.38 3.52 -5.78
N SER A 39 -13.56 3.82 -5.24
CA SER A 39 -14.47 4.93 -5.55
C SER A 39 -13.86 6.33 -5.46
N PHE A 40 -13.79 6.82 -4.21
CA PHE A 40 -13.65 8.23 -3.90
C PHE A 40 -12.20 8.67 -3.67
N GLU A 41 -11.32 7.79 -3.19
CA GLU A 41 -9.90 8.08 -2.92
C GLU A 41 -9.12 8.52 -4.17
N PHE A 42 -9.57 8.14 -5.37
CA PHE A 42 -8.95 8.51 -6.65
C PHE A 42 -9.55 9.77 -7.29
N THR A 43 -10.32 10.56 -6.52
CA THR A 43 -10.84 11.87 -6.93
C THR A 43 -9.93 12.98 -6.41
N SER A 44 -9.57 13.94 -7.27
CA SER A 44 -8.58 14.99 -6.97
C SER A 44 -9.25 16.33 -6.69
N TRP A 45 -8.73 17.06 -5.70
CA TRP A 45 -8.97 18.48 -5.52
C TRP A 45 -8.24 19.30 -6.60
N TRP A 46 -8.75 20.48 -6.92
CA TRP A 46 -7.98 21.50 -7.64
C TRP A 46 -7.25 22.41 -6.63
N THR A 47 -6.07 22.89 -6.98
CA THR A 47 -5.26 23.77 -6.12
C THR A 47 -4.64 24.90 -6.95
N ASP A 48 -4.13 25.93 -6.26
CA ASP A 48 -3.16 26.85 -6.85
C ASP A 48 -1.74 26.24 -6.91
N GLY A 49 -0.77 27.03 -7.39
CA GLY A 49 0.65 26.65 -7.47
C GLY A 49 1.41 26.69 -6.13
N GLN A 50 0.70 26.90 -5.01
CA GLN A 50 1.19 26.80 -3.64
C GLN A 50 0.52 25.61 -2.91
N ASN A 51 -0.15 24.72 -3.65
CA ASN A 51 -0.93 23.59 -3.16
C ASN A 51 -2.18 23.96 -2.34
N LYS A 52 -2.58 25.25 -2.29
CA LYS A 52 -3.79 25.64 -1.56
C LYS A 52 -5.03 25.19 -2.32
N ARG A 53 -5.90 24.44 -1.64
CA ARG A 53 -7.12 23.84 -2.19
C ARG A 53 -8.15 24.90 -2.63
N ILE A 54 -8.62 24.77 -3.86
CA ILE A 54 -9.71 25.56 -4.47
C ILE A 54 -10.94 24.65 -4.50
N ALA A 55 -11.71 24.68 -3.41
CA ALA A 55 -12.84 23.77 -3.21
C ALA A 55 -14.17 24.31 -3.78
N ASP A 56 -14.42 25.61 -3.59
CA ASP A 56 -15.66 26.27 -4.01
C ASP A 56 -15.87 26.20 -5.53
N LEU A 57 -17.10 25.93 -5.95
CA LEU A 57 -17.47 25.73 -7.35
C LEU A 57 -17.26 26.97 -8.21
N ILE A 58 -17.44 28.18 -7.67
CA ILE A 58 -17.29 29.43 -8.42
C ILE A 58 -15.81 29.64 -8.74
N ASP A 59 -14.93 29.48 -7.75
CA ASP A 59 -13.49 29.67 -7.95
C ASP A 59 -12.85 28.50 -8.73
N PHE A 60 -13.33 27.28 -8.55
CA PHE A 60 -13.02 26.15 -9.43
C PHE A 60 -13.42 26.44 -10.89
N SER A 61 -14.60 27.02 -11.12
CA SER A 61 -15.08 27.34 -12.46
C SER A 61 -14.26 28.45 -13.14
N LYS A 62 -13.87 29.48 -12.38
CA LYS A 62 -12.98 30.55 -12.90
C LYS A 62 -11.58 30.04 -13.26
N THR A 63 -11.08 29.02 -12.56
CA THR A 63 -9.69 28.53 -12.70
C THR A 63 -9.60 27.29 -13.59
N PHE A 64 -10.13 26.15 -13.15
CA PHE A 64 -10.05 24.85 -13.83
C PHE A 64 -10.86 24.81 -15.13
N LEU A 65 -12.10 25.32 -15.11
CA LEU A 65 -12.99 25.32 -16.30
C LEU A 65 -12.70 26.47 -17.27
N SER A 66 -11.70 27.31 -17.00
CA SER A 66 -11.24 28.30 -17.97
C SER A 66 -10.75 27.59 -19.25
N LYS A 67 -11.09 28.15 -20.42
CA LYS A 67 -10.87 27.50 -21.73
C LYS A 67 -9.42 27.04 -21.93
N HIS A 68 -8.45 27.84 -21.50
CA HIS A 68 -7.03 27.50 -21.63
C HIS A 68 -6.64 26.34 -20.70
N THR A 69 -6.96 26.43 -19.41
CA THR A 69 -6.63 25.40 -18.41
C THR A 69 -7.27 24.07 -18.75
N LEU A 70 -8.58 24.04 -19.03
CA LEU A 70 -9.29 22.80 -19.35
C LEU A 70 -8.73 22.10 -20.59
N LEU A 71 -8.42 22.85 -21.66
CA LEU A 71 -7.78 22.29 -22.85
C LEU A 71 -6.35 21.81 -22.56
N SER A 72 -5.58 22.54 -21.75
CA SER A 72 -4.22 22.14 -21.33
C SER A 72 -4.27 20.83 -20.53
N VAL A 73 -5.16 20.71 -19.53
CA VAL A 73 -5.36 19.48 -18.74
C VAL A 73 -5.71 18.31 -19.66
N LEU A 74 -6.73 18.45 -20.51
CA LEU A 74 -7.23 17.36 -21.35
C LEU A 74 -6.22 16.89 -22.42
N THR A 75 -5.44 17.81 -23.00
CA THR A 75 -4.55 17.51 -24.15
C THR A 75 -3.08 17.31 -23.77
N ARG A 76 -2.60 17.97 -22.71
CA ARG A 76 -1.19 17.97 -22.29
C ARG A 76 -0.95 17.18 -21.01
N PHE A 77 -1.89 17.14 -20.06
CA PHE A 77 -1.68 16.56 -18.71
C PHE A 77 -2.49 15.29 -18.42
N CYS A 78 -3.06 14.68 -19.45
CA CYS A 78 -3.55 13.30 -19.43
C CYS A 78 -2.47 12.30 -19.88
N VAL A 79 -2.47 11.10 -19.30
CA VAL A 79 -1.61 9.96 -19.66
C VAL A 79 -2.47 8.72 -19.85
N PHE A 80 -2.25 7.99 -20.94
CA PHE A 80 -2.86 6.68 -21.17
C PHE A 80 -1.82 5.59 -20.90
N THR A 81 -2.07 4.73 -19.91
CA THR A 81 -1.15 3.65 -19.53
C THR A 81 -1.06 2.55 -20.59
N SER A 82 -0.08 1.65 -20.44
CA SER A 82 -0.03 0.30 -21.02
C SER A 82 -1.42 -0.36 -21.07
N ASP A 83 -2.05 -0.52 -19.91
CA ASP A 83 -3.38 -1.10 -19.67
C ASP A 83 -4.59 -0.27 -20.17
N LYS A 84 -4.35 0.79 -20.94
CA LYS A 84 -5.39 1.72 -21.45
C LYS A 84 -6.16 2.46 -20.34
N MET A 85 -5.57 2.59 -19.14
CA MET A 85 -6.10 3.46 -18.08
C MET A 85 -5.82 4.92 -18.42
N LEU A 86 -6.78 5.80 -18.23
CA LEU A 86 -6.61 7.25 -18.30
C LEU A 86 -6.24 7.77 -16.91
N LEU A 87 -5.02 8.29 -16.78
CA LEU A 87 -4.57 9.03 -15.62
C LEU A 87 -4.60 10.53 -15.96
N VAL A 88 -5.19 11.33 -15.07
CA VAL A 88 -5.13 12.79 -15.13
C VAL A 88 -4.14 13.21 -14.07
N MET A 89 -3.18 14.07 -14.42
CA MET A 89 -2.21 14.58 -13.45
C MET A 89 -2.88 15.42 -12.37
N ARG A 90 -2.35 15.33 -11.14
CA ARG A 90 -2.76 16.18 -10.01
C ARG A 90 -2.19 17.60 -10.16
N PRO A 91 -2.75 18.63 -9.50
CA PRO A 91 -2.38 20.03 -9.75
C PRO A 91 -0.89 20.32 -9.51
N TYR A 92 -0.32 19.81 -8.40
CA TYR A 92 1.11 19.94 -8.10
C TYR A 92 2.04 19.31 -9.15
N GLN A 93 1.57 18.27 -9.86
CA GLN A 93 2.29 17.62 -10.96
C GLN A 93 2.23 18.50 -12.23
N ILE A 94 1.08 19.12 -12.49
CA ILE A 94 0.89 20.07 -13.60
C ILE A 94 1.78 21.29 -13.38
N ALA A 95 1.73 21.91 -12.19
CA ALA A 95 2.54 23.07 -11.84
C ALA A 95 4.04 22.77 -11.96
N ALA A 96 4.52 21.63 -11.45
CA ALA A 96 5.91 21.19 -11.62
C ALA A 96 6.34 21.08 -13.10
N ALA A 97 5.49 20.45 -13.94
CA ALA A 97 5.76 20.31 -15.36
C ALA A 97 5.76 21.66 -16.10
N GLU A 98 4.81 22.55 -15.80
CA GLU A 98 4.76 23.89 -16.40
C GLU A 98 5.92 24.77 -15.96
N HIS A 99 6.34 24.71 -14.68
CA HIS A 99 7.51 25.43 -14.19
C HIS A 99 8.79 25.00 -14.90
N ILE A 100 9.01 23.69 -15.12
CA ILE A 100 10.15 23.19 -15.91
C ILE A 100 10.08 23.68 -17.37
N LEU A 101 8.93 23.56 -18.04
CA LEU A 101 8.79 23.97 -19.44
C LEU A 101 9.01 25.49 -19.61
N ASN A 102 8.48 26.30 -18.70
CA ASN A 102 8.70 27.74 -18.68
C ASN A 102 10.17 28.06 -18.43
N LYS A 103 10.84 27.36 -17.49
CA LYS A 103 12.27 27.52 -17.20
C LYS A 103 13.15 27.20 -18.42
N ILE A 104 12.84 26.14 -19.15
CA ILE A 104 13.50 25.80 -20.43
C ILE A 104 13.40 26.97 -21.41
N VAL A 105 12.19 27.47 -21.68
CA VAL A 105 11.94 28.53 -22.67
C VAL A 105 12.64 29.83 -22.27
N LEU A 106 12.50 30.25 -21.00
CA LEU A 106 13.12 31.46 -20.46
C LEU A 106 14.65 31.38 -20.57
N SER A 107 15.27 30.36 -19.98
CA SER A 107 16.73 30.24 -19.97
C SER A 107 17.35 30.01 -21.35
N THR A 108 16.60 29.41 -22.30
CA THR A 108 16.99 29.36 -23.71
C THR A 108 17.02 30.76 -24.34
N ASN A 109 15.99 31.57 -24.10
CA ASN A 109 15.91 32.93 -24.65
C ASN A 109 16.93 33.88 -23.99
N HIS A 110 17.21 33.71 -22.70
CA HIS A 110 18.27 34.43 -21.96
C HIS A 110 19.69 33.88 -22.21
N LYS A 111 19.86 32.88 -23.09
CA LYS A 111 21.16 32.27 -23.46
C LYS A 111 21.95 31.69 -22.27
N GLN A 112 21.27 31.15 -21.27
CA GLN A 112 21.87 30.56 -20.05
C GLN A 112 22.26 29.07 -20.23
N LEU A 113 22.16 28.50 -21.43
CA LEU A 113 22.37 27.07 -21.66
C LEU A 113 23.75 26.59 -21.18
N GLY A 114 23.77 25.44 -20.51
CA GLY A 114 24.99 24.86 -19.94
C GLY A 114 25.39 25.40 -18.56
N SER A 115 24.58 26.30 -17.96
CA SER A 115 24.75 26.76 -16.58
C SER A 115 23.72 26.17 -15.61
N VAL A 116 23.97 26.31 -14.31
CA VAL A 116 23.06 25.86 -13.25
C VAL A 116 21.78 26.71 -13.22
N GLU A 117 21.85 28.01 -13.58
CA GLU A 117 20.68 28.88 -13.65
C GLU A 117 19.70 28.49 -14.77
N ALA A 118 20.11 27.66 -15.74
CA ALA A 118 19.22 27.11 -16.76
C ALA A 118 18.45 25.84 -16.33
N GLY A 119 18.77 25.29 -15.15
CA GLY A 119 18.12 24.14 -14.55
C GLY A 119 17.13 24.50 -13.44
N GLY A 120 16.78 23.49 -12.65
CA GLY A 120 16.11 23.62 -11.35
C GLY A 120 15.69 22.25 -10.82
N TYR A 121 15.16 22.18 -9.60
CA TYR A 121 14.64 20.92 -9.05
C TYR A 121 13.19 21.01 -8.59
N ILE A 122 12.54 19.85 -8.61
CA ILE A 122 11.20 19.62 -8.09
C ILE A 122 11.33 18.78 -6.83
N TRP A 123 10.89 19.35 -5.71
CA TRP A 123 10.81 18.63 -4.45
C TRP A 123 9.38 18.13 -4.25
N HIS A 124 9.15 16.84 -4.49
CA HIS A 124 7.84 16.20 -4.39
C HIS A 124 7.97 14.95 -3.53
N THR A 125 7.21 14.84 -2.44
CA THR A 125 7.37 13.79 -1.43
C THR A 125 7.36 12.38 -2.03
N THR A 126 8.03 11.44 -1.37
CA THR A 126 8.14 10.06 -1.82
C THR A 126 6.74 9.46 -2.05
N GLY A 127 6.53 8.88 -3.23
CA GLY A 127 5.26 8.28 -3.61
C GLY A 127 4.17 9.24 -4.16
N SER A 128 4.41 10.54 -4.23
CA SER A 128 3.49 11.53 -4.84
C SER A 128 3.30 11.42 -6.38
N GLY A 129 3.92 10.43 -7.01
CA GLY A 129 3.88 10.23 -8.47
C GLY A 129 4.95 11.03 -9.23
N LYS A 130 6.14 11.22 -8.65
CA LYS A 130 7.29 11.88 -9.30
C LYS A 130 7.60 11.31 -10.68
N THR A 131 7.75 10.00 -10.78
CA THR A 131 8.06 9.27 -12.02
C THR A 131 7.08 9.50 -13.16
N LEU A 132 5.77 9.62 -12.86
CA LEU A 132 4.76 9.99 -13.85
C LEU A 132 4.95 11.46 -14.32
N THR A 133 5.25 12.34 -13.38
CA THR A 133 5.42 13.78 -13.58
C THR A 133 6.68 14.09 -14.38
N SER A 134 7.81 13.50 -14.00
CA SER A 134 9.12 13.68 -14.63
C SER A 134 9.12 13.11 -16.05
N PHE A 135 8.57 11.91 -16.24
CA PHE A 135 8.37 11.33 -17.58
C PHE A 135 7.44 12.16 -18.46
N LYS A 136 6.30 12.64 -17.93
CA LYS A 136 5.39 13.48 -18.73
C LYS A 136 6.01 14.83 -19.09
N THR A 137 6.82 15.40 -18.19
CA THR A 137 7.62 16.59 -18.45
C THR A 137 8.62 16.34 -19.59
N ALA A 138 9.29 15.18 -19.61
CA ALA A 138 10.20 14.80 -20.70
C ALA A 138 9.47 14.72 -22.06
N GLN A 139 8.26 14.14 -22.09
CA GLN A 139 7.42 14.12 -23.29
C GLN A 139 7.10 15.54 -23.78
N LEU A 140 6.68 16.43 -22.90
CA LEU A 140 6.33 17.81 -23.27
C LEU A 140 7.56 18.62 -23.71
N ALA A 141 8.71 18.44 -23.06
CA ALA A 141 9.96 19.11 -23.41
C ALA A 141 10.46 18.71 -24.82
N SER A 142 10.33 17.43 -25.21
CA SER A 142 10.76 16.94 -26.53
C SER A 142 9.99 17.56 -27.71
N ARG A 143 8.81 18.14 -27.44
CA ARG A 143 7.96 18.82 -28.44
C ARG A 143 8.33 20.29 -28.64
N LEU A 144 9.27 20.84 -27.89
CA LEU A 144 9.75 22.21 -28.07
C LEU A 144 10.76 22.27 -29.23
N ASP A 145 10.56 23.18 -30.18
CA ASP A 145 11.26 23.20 -31.47
C ASP A 145 12.80 23.30 -31.36
N LYS A 146 13.30 24.04 -30.36
CA LYS A 146 14.74 24.24 -30.15
C LYS A 146 15.44 23.00 -29.57
N ILE A 147 14.71 22.07 -28.94
CA ILE A 147 15.29 20.91 -28.26
C ILE A 147 15.57 19.77 -29.25
N SER A 148 16.84 19.36 -29.27
CA SER A 148 17.34 18.25 -30.08
C SER A 148 17.10 16.90 -29.40
N LYS A 149 17.39 16.80 -28.09
CA LYS A 149 17.30 15.57 -27.31
C LYS A 149 16.78 15.82 -25.90
N VAL A 150 16.01 14.88 -25.37
CA VAL A 150 15.64 14.80 -23.95
C VAL A 150 16.14 13.47 -23.41
N LEU A 151 17.09 13.52 -22.47
CA LEU A 151 17.54 12.35 -21.72
C LEU A 151 16.78 12.28 -20.40
N PHE A 152 15.98 11.24 -20.28
CA PHE A 152 15.34 10.85 -19.03
C PHE A 152 16.27 9.87 -18.32
N VAL A 153 16.85 10.33 -17.21
CA VAL A 153 17.88 9.62 -16.45
C VAL A 153 17.25 9.06 -15.18
N VAL A 154 17.42 7.77 -14.97
CA VAL A 154 16.80 7.02 -13.86
C VAL A 154 17.83 6.20 -13.11
N ASP A 155 17.57 5.92 -11.83
CA ASP A 155 18.30 4.86 -11.15
C ASP A 155 17.80 3.47 -11.53
N ARG A 156 18.67 2.46 -11.38
CA ARG A 156 18.38 1.07 -11.77
C ARG A 156 17.37 0.39 -10.85
N LYS A 157 17.30 0.82 -9.59
CA LYS A 157 16.52 0.16 -8.53
C LYS A 157 15.11 0.72 -8.37
N ASP A 158 14.93 2.00 -8.70
CA ASP A 158 13.63 2.69 -8.64
C ASP A 158 12.71 2.36 -9.84
N LEU A 159 13.19 1.60 -10.84
CA LEU A 159 12.35 1.11 -11.94
C LEU A 159 11.58 -0.17 -11.55
N ASP A 160 10.36 0.03 -11.08
CA ASP A 160 9.33 -1.02 -11.12
C ASP A 160 9.15 -1.55 -12.55
N HIS A 161 8.85 -2.85 -12.66
CA HIS A 161 8.42 -3.53 -13.88
C HIS A 161 7.25 -2.82 -14.58
N GLN A 162 6.33 -2.21 -13.82
CA GLN A 162 5.26 -1.37 -14.37
C GLN A 162 5.83 -0.14 -15.09
N THR A 163 6.80 0.55 -14.47
CA THR A 163 7.48 1.72 -15.03
C THR A 163 8.26 1.37 -16.29
N ILE A 164 8.98 0.24 -16.28
CA ILE A 164 9.65 -0.35 -17.46
C ILE A 164 8.67 -0.55 -18.62
N ARG A 165 7.50 -1.17 -18.36
CA ARG A 165 6.47 -1.44 -19.38
C ARG A 165 5.86 -0.18 -19.97
N GLU A 166 5.63 0.86 -19.16
CA GLU A 166 5.21 2.18 -19.68
C GLU A 166 6.26 2.73 -20.64
N TYR A 167 7.54 2.74 -20.24
CA TYR A 167 8.64 3.25 -21.06
C TYR A 167 8.82 2.51 -22.39
N GLU A 168 8.75 1.18 -22.39
CA GLU A 168 8.85 0.39 -23.63
C GLU A 168 7.72 0.69 -24.63
N LYS A 169 6.52 1.05 -24.14
CA LYS A 169 5.38 1.41 -24.99
C LYS A 169 5.58 2.75 -25.71
N PHE A 170 6.27 3.70 -25.08
CA PHE A 170 6.57 5.00 -25.69
C PHE A 170 7.80 4.96 -26.61
N GLN A 171 8.79 4.12 -26.32
CA GLN A 171 9.94 3.88 -27.19
C GLN A 171 10.44 2.44 -27.00
N LYS A 172 10.26 1.59 -28.02
CA LYS A 172 10.56 0.16 -27.91
C LYS A 172 12.02 -0.09 -27.55
N GLY A 173 12.23 -0.82 -26.46
CA GLY A 173 13.56 -1.17 -25.94
C GLY A 173 14.38 0.02 -25.43
N SER A 174 13.72 1.09 -25.00
CA SER A 174 14.32 2.15 -24.19
C SER A 174 14.71 1.67 -22.78
N ALA A 175 14.03 0.64 -22.27
CA ALA A 175 14.19 0.12 -20.91
C ALA A 175 14.95 -1.23 -20.82
N ASN A 176 15.88 -1.51 -21.74
CA ASN A 176 16.71 -2.72 -21.68
C ASN A 176 17.68 -2.70 -20.47
N SER A 177 17.64 -3.73 -19.62
CA SER A 177 18.48 -3.89 -18.42
C SER A 177 19.99 -3.96 -18.71
N ASN A 178 20.39 -4.59 -19.82
CA ASN A 178 21.80 -4.85 -20.18
C ASN A 178 22.75 -3.64 -20.03
N ILE A 179 23.95 -3.91 -19.49
CA ILE A 179 25.06 -2.94 -19.29
C ILE A 179 25.60 -2.37 -20.63
N ASN A 180 25.24 -2.98 -21.76
CA ASN A 180 25.70 -2.58 -23.09
C ASN A 180 25.28 -1.14 -23.45
N THR A 181 26.26 -0.28 -23.70
CA THR A 181 26.06 1.11 -24.13
C THR A 181 25.86 1.27 -25.63
N ALA A 182 26.08 0.23 -26.45
CA ALA A 182 25.97 0.32 -27.91
C ALA A 182 24.62 0.90 -28.38
N LYS A 183 23.52 0.45 -27.76
CA LYS A 183 22.17 0.97 -28.04
C LYS A 183 21.96 2.42 -27.62
N LEU A 184 22.60 2.85 -26.53
CA LEU A 184 22.58 4.25 -26.09
C LEU A 184 23.37 5.13 -27.07
N THR A 185 24.53 4.66 -27.54
CA THR A 185 25.32 5.34 -28.59
C THR A 185 24.52 5.48 -29.89
N GLU A 186 23.86 4.40 -30.33
CA GLU A 186 22.97 4.39 -31.50
C GLU A 186 21.83 5.43 -31.37
N GLN A 187 21.08 5.39 -30.26
CA GLN A 187 19.98 6.33 -29.98
C GLN A 187 20.43 7.79 -29.83
N LEU A 188 21.64 8.03 -29.36
CA LEU A 188 22.21 9.39 -29.29
C LEU A 188 22.65 9.90 -30.67
N GLY A 189 23.02 9.01 -31.60
CA GLY A 189 23.36 9.36 -32.99
C GLY A 189 22.14 9.52 -33.91
N ASP A 190 21.08 8.74 -33.71
CA ASP A 190 19.84 8.79 -34.50
C ASP A 190 19.07 10.11 -34.31
N SER A 191 18.80 10.85 -35.39
CA SER A 191 18.08 12.12 -35.33
C SER A 191 16.57 11.99 -35.03
N THR A 192 15.98 10.80 -35.20
CA THR A 192 14.54 10.56 -35.00
C THR A 192 14.19 10.30 -33.51
N SER A 193 15.08 9.66 -32.75
CA SER A 193 14.93 9.41 -31.31
C SER A 193 15.11 10.69 -30.48
N LYS A 194 14.07 11.51 -30.36
CA LYS A 194 14.09 12.74 -29.53
C LYS A 194 14.15 12.49 -28.02
N ILE A 195 13.44 11.48 -27.52
CA ILE A 195 13.50 11.04 -26.11
C ILE A 195 14.45 9.85 -26.04
N ILE A 196 15.22 9.76 -24.96
CA ILE A 196 16.13 8.65 -24.65
C ILE A 196 16.02 8.37 -23.15
N ILE A 197 15.85 7.10 -22.78
CA ILE A 197 15.81 6.66 -21.38
C ILE A 197 17.10 5.90 -21.08
N THR A 198 17.77 6.25 -19.98
CA THR A 198 19.06 5.65 -19.62
C THR A 198 19.32 5.71 -18.11
N THR A 199 20.22 4.87 -17.63
CA THR A 199 20.75 4.97 -16.26
C THR A 199 21.93 5.94 -16.21
N ILE A 200 22.17 6.59 -15.07
CA ILE A 200 23.28 7.53 -14.90
C ILE A 200 24.65 6.88 -15.13
N GLN A 201 24.80 5.60 -14.75
CA GLN A 201 26.03 4.83 -14.95
C GLN A 201 26.29 4.55 -16.44
N LYS A 202 25.24 4.22 -17.23
CA LYS A 202 25.34 4.04 -18.69
C LYS A 202 25.72 5.34 -19.40
N LEU A 203 25.09 6.45 -19.00
CA LEU A 203 25.37 7.78 -19.55
C LEU A 203 26.80 8.25 -19.23
N THR A 204 27.26 8.03 -17.99
CA THR A 204 28.65 8.35 -17.60
C THR A 204 29.65 7.53 -18.39
N LYS A 205 29.42 6.21 -18.54
CA LYS A 205 30.28 5.34 -19.35
C LYS A 205 30.33 5.77 -20.81
N PHE A 206 29.18 6.15 -21.40
CA PHE A 206 29.11 6.73 -22.75
C PHE A 206 29.99 7.99 -22.88
N VAL A 207 29.85 8.95 -21.96
CA VAL A 207 30.65 10.20 -21.95
C VAL A 207 32.16 9.92 -21.82
N MET A 208 32.52 8.91 -21.03
CA MET A 208 33.91 8.48 -20.86
C MET A 208 34.50 7.73 -22.08
N MET A 209 33.69 7.14 -22.96
CA MET A 209 34.18 6.42 -24.14
C MET A 209 34.10 7.24 -25.44
N HIS A 210 33.16 8.19 -25.54
CA HIS A 210 32.84 8.87 -26.80
C HIS A 210 33.05 10.39 -26.74
N HIS A 211 34.24 10.86 -26.34
CA HIS A 211 34.56 12.28 -26.09
C HIS A 211 34.28 13.30 -27.22
N LYS A 212 34.07 12.84 -28.46
CA LYS A 212 33.80 13.70 -29.64
C LYS A 212 32.40 13.49 -30.24
N HIS A 213 31.45 12.93 -29.47
CA HIS A 213 30.12 12.63 -30.00
C HIS A 213 29.32 13.92 -30.33
N PRO A 214 28.68 14.04 -31.51
CA PRO A 214 27.99 15.28 -31.93
C PRO A 214 26.90 15.78 -30.96
N VAL A 215 26.31 14.88 -30.17
CA VAL A 215 25.25 15.20 -29.20
C VAL A 215 25.67 16.22 -28.12
N PHE A 216 26.97 16.36 -27.86
CA PHE A 216 27.49 17.30 -26.85
C PHE A 216 27.31 18.78 -27.23
N ASP A 217 27.21 19.08 -28.53
CA ASP A 217 27.02 20.43 -29.08
C ASP A 217 25.54 20.76 -29.40
N GLN A 218 24.65 19.78 -29.26
CA GLN A 218 23.20 19.89 -29.46
C GLN A 218 22.49 20.49 -28.23
N HIS A 219 21.24 20.94 -28.40
CA HIS A 219 20.42 21.44 -27.29
C HIS A 219 19.74 20.27 -26.59
N VAL A 220 20.19 19.96 -25.38
CA VAL A 220 19.82 18.75 -24.62
C VAL A 220 19.10 19.12 -23.33
N VAL A 221 18.05 18.39 -22.97
CA VAL A 221 17.42 18.47 -21.63
C VAL A 221 17.68 17.18 -20.89
N PHE A 222 18.23 17.27 -19.68
CA PHE A 222 18.30 16.16 -18.75
C PHE A 222 17.19 16.29 -17.72
N ILE A 223 16.43 15.22 -17.50
CA ILE A 223 15.47 15.07 -16.41
C ILE A 223 15.89 13.83 -15.62
N PHE A 224 16.31 14.02 -14.38
CA PHE A 224 16.67 12.96 -13.46
C PHE A 224 15.47 12.66 -12.56
N ASP A 225 15.08 11.39 -12.46
CA ASP A 225 14.04 10.90 -11.53
C ASP A 225 14.69 10.24 -10.30
N GLU A 226 14.08 10.44 -9.12
CA GLU A 226 14.60 10.03 -7.81
C GLU A 226 16.11 10.33 -7.63
N CYS A 227 16.46 11.62 -7.58
CA CYS A 227 17.85 12.05 -7.42
C CYS A 227 18.38 11.75 -6.01
N HIS A 228 19.18 10.68 -5.88
CA HIS A 228 19.85 10.26 -4.63
C HIS A 228 21.30 10.74 -4.54
N ARG A 229 21.86 10.82 -3.32
CA ARG A 229 23.21 11.35 -3.00
C ARG A 229 24.33 10.77 -3.88
N SER A 230 24.29 9.49 -4.22
CA SER A 230 25.26 8.81 -5.10
C SER A 230 25.30 9.34 -6.53
N GLN A 231 24.23 9.97 -7.01
CA GLN A 231 24.13 10.52 -8.38
C GLN A 231 24.82 11.89 -8.52
N PHE A 232 24.87 12.70 -7.45
CA PHE A 232 25.31 14.10 -7.47
C PHE A 232 26.83 14.32 -7.54
N GLY A 233 27.62 13.26 -7.35
CA GLY A 233 29.07 13.31 -7.25
C GLY A 233 29.80 13.34 -8.61
N GLU A 234 30.76 12.44 -8.77
CA GLU A 234 31.69 12.49 -9.90
C GLU A 234 31.03 12.22 -11.27
N MET A 235 29.97 11.40 -11.29
CA MET A 235 29.17 11.10 -12.48
C MET A 235 28.51 12.36 -13.04
N HIS A 236 27.85 13.13 -12.18
CA HIS A 236 27.24 14.41 -12.56
C HIS A 236 28.28 15.39 -13.13
N ARG A 237 29.45 15.51 -12.48
CA ARG A 237 30.57 16.34 -12.97
C ARG A 237 31.09 15.90 -14.34
N LYS A 238 31.15 14.60 -14.61
CA LYS A 238 31.56 14.05 -15.92
C LYS A 238 30.54 14.42 -17.01
N ILE A 239 29.25 14.34 -16.73
CA ILE A 239 28.17 14.69 -17.67
C ILE A 239 28.18 16.20 -17.98
N THR A 240 28.15 17.07 -16.96
CA THR A 240 28.11 18.52 -17.16
C THR A 240 29.37 19.10 -17.81
N LYS A 241 30.53 18.44 -17.66
CA LYS A 241 31.77 18.81 -18.36
C LYS A 241 31.74 18.46 -19.86
N ALA A 242 30.95 17.48 -20.28
CA ALA A 242 30.92 17.00 -21.66
C ALA A 242 29.90 17.74 -22.53
N PHE A 243 28.69 17.97 -22.02
CA PHE A 243 27.62 18.66 -22.76
C PHE A 243 27.76 20.18 -22.64
N LYS A 244 27.63 20.92 -23.75
CA LYS A 244 27.81 22.38 -23.78
C LYS A 244 26.51 23.19 -23.71
N LYS A 245 25.41 22.66 -24.25
CA LYS A 245 24.11 23.35 -24.33
C LYS A 245 23.01 22.52 -23.67
N TYR A 246 23.03 22.45 -22.35
CA TYR A 246 22.09 21.64 -21.59
C TYR A 246 21.17 22.45 -20.67
N HIS A 247 20.01 21.86 -20.37
CA HIS A 247 19.25 22.10 -19.14
C HIS A 247 19.33 20.86 -18.25
N LEU A 248 19.27 21.04 -16.94
CA LEU A 248 19.41 19.96 -15.98
C LEU A 248 18.32 20.09 -14.91
N PHE A 249 17.39 19.13 -14.88
CA PHE A 249 16.27 19.11 -13.93
C PHE A 249 16.30 17.84 -13.09
N GLY A 250 16.04 17.98 -11.79
CA GLY A 250 16.02 16.87 -10.83
C GLY A 250 14.68 16.76 -10.12
N PHE A 251 14.16 15.55 -9.99
CA PHE A 251 13.01 15.22 -9.17
C PHE A 251 13.49 14.44 -7.94
N THR A 252 13.16 14.91 -6.73
CA THR A 252 13.56 14.24 -5.48
C THR A 252 12.47 14.35 -4.41
N GLY A 253 12.32 13.32 -3.58
CA GLY A 253 11.52 13.38 -2.35
C GLY A 253 12.28 13.94 -1.16
N THR A 254 13.61 13.86 -1.20
CA THR A 254 14.52 14.12 -0.08
C THR A 254 15.70 14.95 -0.59
N PRO A 255 15.52 16.27 -0.81
CA PRO A 255 16.59 17.15 -1.24
C PRO A 255 17.73 17.23 -0.22
N ILE A 256 18.93 17.44 -0.73
CA ILE A 256 20.16 17.65 0.04
C ILE A 256 20.28 19.14 0.33
N PHE A 257 20.16 19.49 1.61
CA PHE A 257 20.38 20.82 2.19
C PHE A 257 21.76 20.88 2.86
N PRO A 258 22.29 22.06 3.21
CA PRO A 258 23.52 22.18 3.99
C PRO A 258 23.53 21.35 5.28
N GLU A 259 22.37 21.21 5.92
CA GLU A 259 22.18 20.53 7.20
C GLU A 259 22.30 19.00 7.11
N ASN A 260 21.78 18.37 6.04
CA ASN A 260 21.86 16.91 5.83
C ASN A 260 22.99 16.48 4.86
N ALA A 261 23.80 17.42 4.36
CA ALA A 261 24.98 17.11 3.53
C ALA A 261 26.13 16.43 4.30
N ALA A 262 26.00 16.28 5.62
CA ALA A 262 26.86 15.59 6.60
C ALA A 262 28.32 15.28 6.21
N SER A 263 29.22 16.11 6.73
CA SER A 263 30.21 15.73 7.78
C SER A 263 31.22 14.59 7.57
N GLY A 264 31.33 13.99 6.37
CA GLY A 264 32.26 12.89 6.07
C GLY A 264 33.62 13.28 5.51
N GLY A 265 34.10 14.52 5.69
CA GLY A 265 35.39 15.01 5.15
C GLY A 265 35.48 15.16 3.63
N GLN A 266 34.48 14.70 2.86
CA GLN A 266 34.44 14.80 1.40
C GLN A 266 34.16 16.22 0.91
N THR A 267 35.19 16.89 0.38
CA THR A 267 35.18 18.28 -0.14
C THR A 267 34.41 18.48 -1.46
N HIS A 268 33.53 17.54 -1.85
CA HIS A 268 32.88 17.50 -3.17
C HIS A 268 31.36 17.29 -3.13
N LEU A 269 30.75 17.18 -1.95
CA LEU A 269 29.31 17.06 -1.80
C LEU A 269 28.62 18.40 -2.11
N LYS A 270 27.67 18.37 -3.05
CA LYS A 270 26.83 19.53 -3.42
C LYS A 270 25.44 19.39 -2.81
N THR A 271 24.85 20.51 -2.41
CA THR A 271 23.39 20.56 -2.16
C THR A 271 22.62 20.32 -3.45
N THR A 272 21.35 19.93 -3.36
CA THR A 272 20.49 19.74 -4.56
C THR A 272 20.39 21.04 -5.36
N GLU A 273 20.35 22.20 -4.69
CA GLU A 273 20.37 23.51 -5.34
C GLU A 273 21.70 23.83 -6.04
N GLN A 274 22.85 23.46 -5.46
CA GLN A 274 24.16 23.61 -6.10
C GLN A 274 24.40 22.68 -7.30
N ALA A 275 23.60 21.61 -7.42
CA ALA A 275 23.64 20.66 -8.51
C ALA A 275 22.66 21.03 -9.63
N PHE A 276 21.39 21.28 -9.29
CA PHE A 276 20.30 21.50 -10.24
C PHE A 276 19.89 22.97 -10.42
N GLY A 277 20.17 23.85 -9.46
CA GLY A 277 19.69 25.23 -9.44
C GLY A 277 18.44 25.39 -8.58
N GLN A 278 17.67 26.45 -8.84
CA GLN A 278 16.54 26.88 -8.00
C GLN A 278 15.48 25.78 -7.77
N LYS A 279 14.90 25.73 -6.58
CA LYS A 279 13.67 24.96 -6.30
C LYS A 279 12.51 25.53 -7.11
N LEU A 280 12.03 24.81 -8.12
CA LEU A 280 10.98 25.27 -9.03
C LEU A 280 9.57 25.04 -8.47
N HIS A 281 9.36 23.94 -7.74
CA HIS A 281 8.08 23.60 -7.10
C HIS A 281 8.33 22.73 -5.86
N THR A 282 7.41 22.77 -4.89
CA THR A 282 7.44 21.94 -3.68
C THR A 282 6.09 21.27 -3.42
N TYR A 283 6.10 20.01 -3.01
CA TYR A 283 4.93 19.25 -2.53
C TYR A 283 5.44 18.28 -1.46
N THR A 284 5.30 18.66 -0.20
CA THR A 284 5.89 17.99 0.96
C THR A 284 5.03 16.81 1.42
N ILE A 285 5.50 16.08 2.44
CA ILE A 285 4.68 15.06 3.09
C ILE A 285 3.46 15.64 3.82
N VAL A 286 3.56 16.90 4.29
CA VAL A 286 2.45 17.63 4.93
C VAL A 286 1.32 17.86 3.92
N ASP A 287 1.66 18.41 2.75
CA ASP A 287 0.71 18.65 1.65
C ASP A 287 0.03 17.33 1.23
N ALA A 288 0.79 16.23 1.15
CA ALA A 288 0.28 14.93 0.75
C ALA A 288 -0.65 14.28 1.78
N ILE A 289 -0.47 14.52 3.08
CA ILE A 289 -1.38 14.04 4.13
C ILE A 289 -2.64 14.91 4.18
N HIS A 290 -2.47 16.24 4.12
CA HIS A 290 -3.59 17.19 4.08
C HIS A 290 -4.52 16.97 2.87
N ASP A 291 -3.97 16.60 1.72
CA ASP A 291 -4.74 16.29 0.52
C ASP A 291 -5.42 14.90 0.52
N GLU A 292 -5.27 14.11 1.60
CA GLU A 292 -5.69 12.70 1.66
C GLU A 292 -5.05 11.86 0.53
N ASN A 293 -3.78 12.13 0.21
CA ASN A 293 -3.02 11.44 -0.85
C ASN A 293 -2.00 10.41 -0.32
N VAL A 294 -1.57 10.54 0.94
CA VAL A 294 -0.84 9.54 1.73
C VAL A 294 -1.34 9.58 3.17
N LEU A 295 -1.09 8.51 3.94
CA LEU A 295 -1.51 8.39 5.34
C LEU A 295 -0.47 9.03 6.30
N PRO A 296 -0.87 9.41 7.53
CA PRO A 296 0.07 9.73 8.61
C PRO A 296 0.79 8.48 9.15
N PHE A 297 1.78 8.68 10.03
CA PHE A 297 2.51 7.60 10.70
C PHE A 297 2.12 7.45 12.17
N LYS A 298 1.97 6.20 12.63
CA LYS A 298 2.08 5.83 14.05
C LYS A 298 3.49 5.35 14.31
N ILE A 299 4.17 5.89 15.32
CA ILE A 299 5.54 5.47 15.68
C ILE A 299 5.57 5.04 17.13
N ASP A 300 5.93 3.77 17.35
CA ASP A 300 6.09 3.19 18.68
C ASP A 300 7.60 2.95 18.95
N TYR A 301 8.16 3.54 20.01
CA TYR A 301 9.55 3.35 20.42
C TYR A 301 9.66 2.28 21.52
N ILE A 302 10.18 1.12 21.16
CA ILE A 302 10.39 -0.01 22.08
C ILE A 302 11.85 0.01 22.53
N ASN A 303 12.10 0.55 23.73
CA ASN A 303 13.46 0.70 24.25
C ASN A 303 14.06 -0.66 24.65
N THR A 304 14.84 -1.24 23.74
CA THR A 304 15.61 -2.48 23.96
C THR A 304 17.09 -2.24 24.28
N LEU A 305 17.55 -0.98 24.25
CA LEU A 305 18.96 -0.60 24.39
C LEU A 305 19.13 0.38 25.56
N LYS A 306 19.30 -0.18 26.78
CA LYS A 306 19.65 0.61 27.97
C LYS A 306 21.11 1.10 27.89
N MET A 307 21.34 2.18 27.17
CA MET A 307 22.61 2.91 27.16
C MET A 307 22.98 3.32 28.60
N LYS A 308 24.22 3.05 29.03
CA LYS A 308 24.74 3.60 30.29
C LYS A 308 24.92 5.12 30.13
N PRO A 309 24.52 5.96 31.11
CA PRO A 309 24.47 7.43 30.97
C PRO A 309 25.84 8.14 30.98
N SER A 310 26.94 7.47 30.62
CA SER A 310 28.32 7.89 30.92
C SER A 310 29.30 7.87 29.75
N VAL A 311 28.83 7.85 28.49
CA VAL A 311 29.71 7.80 27.30
C VAL A 311 29.43 8.97 26.34
N THR A 312 30.00 10.13 26.68
CA THR A 312 29.86 11.40 25.95
C THR A 312 30.90 11.58 24.84
N ASP A 313 31.34 10.49 24.18
CA ASP A 313 32.43 10.54 23.20
C ASP A 313 32.08 9.87 21.87
N LYS A 314 32.05 10.67 20.79
CA LYS A 314 31.49 10.28 19.47
C LYS A 314 32.31 9.24 18.70
N LYS A 315 33.52 8.88 19.16
CA LYS A 315 34.43 7.96 18.44
C LYS A 315 34.55 6.55 19.01
N VAL A 316 33.95 6.28 20.18
CA VAL A 316 34.00 4.94 20.82
C VAL A 316 32.72 4.13 20.53
N GLN A 317 31.70 4.74 19.94
CA GLN A 317 30.34 4.19 19.89
C GLN A 317 30.11 3.05 18.88
N GLY A 318 30.92 2.88 17.82
CA GLY A 318 30.62 1.92 16.75
C GLY A 318 30.63 0.45 17.19
N ILE A 319 31.77 -0.01 17.72
CA ILE A 319 32.02 -1.42 18.06
C ILE A 319 31.09 -1.88 19.20
N ASP A 320 30.93 -1.07 20.24
CA ASP A 320 30.11 -1.39 21.42
C ASP A 320 28.60 -1.42 21.07
N ARG A 321 28.17 -0.56 20.12
CA ARG A 321 26.78 -0.57 19.61
C ARG A 321 26.48 -1.77 18.73
N GLU A 322 27.39 -2.17 17.83
CA GLU A 322 27.12 -3.33 16.97
C GLU A 322 27.14 -4.63 17.78
N ALA A 323 28.03 -4.75 18.78
CA ALA A 323 28.00 -5.86 19.74
C ALA A 323 26.68 -5.90 20.53
N ALA A 324 26.23 -4.77 21.08
CA ALA A 324 24.98 -4.68 21.84
C ALA A 324 23.72 -4.89 20.97
N ALA A 325 23.72 -4.43 19.72
CA ALA A 325 22.61 -4.64 18.79
C ALA A 325 22.46 -6.12 18.40
N ASN A 326 23.59 -6.81 18.23
CA ASN A 326 23.69 -8.21 17.84
C ASN A 326 23.66 -9.18 19.04
N ASP A 327 23.41 -8.70 20.26
CA ASP A 327 23.31 -9.53 21.46
C ASP A 327 22.21 -10.61 21.31
N PRO A 328 22.49 -11.89 21.56
CA PRO A 328 21.51 -12.96 21.37
C PRO A 328 20.25 -12.83 22.23
N GLU A 329 20.33 -12.29 23.45
CA GLU A 329 19.16 -12.08 24.29
C GLU A 329 18.27 -10.98 23.69
N ARG A 330 18.86 -9.85 23.29
CA ARG A 330 18.17 -8.75 22.60
C ARG A 330 17.51 -9.21 21.29
N ILE A 331 18.23 -9.95 20.44
CA ILE A 331 17.68 -10.51 19.18
C ILE A 331 16.46 -11.39 19.49
N ASN A 332 16.53 -12.23 20.52
CA ASN A 332 15.42 -13.08 20.94
C ASN A 332 14.23 -12.25 21.44
N GLN A 333 14.45 -11.30 22.37
CA GLN A 333 13.40 -10.42 22.91
C GLN A 333 12.67 -9.65 21.80
N ILE A 334 13.40 -9.10 20.82
CA ILE A 334 12.80 -8.41 19.66
C ILE A 334 12.02 -9.38 18.77
N THR A 335 12.56 -10.57 18.51
CA THR A 335 11.86 -11.61 17.73
C THR A 335 10.54 -12.01 18.39
N ASP A 336 10.55 -12.22 19.72
CA ASP A 336 9.37 -12.58 20.50
C ASP A 336 8.35 -11.43 20.56
N TYR A 337 8.81 -10.18 20.66
CA TYR A 337 7.96 -9.00 20.55
C TYR A 337 7.29 -8.91 19.18
N ILE A 338 8.06 -9.05 18.09
CA ILE A 338 7.51 -9.00 16.72
C ILE A 338 6.44 -10.08 16.56
N LEU A 339 6.71 -11.33 16.95
CA LEU A 339 5.72 -12.42 16.84
C LEU A 339 4.46 -12.14 17.66
N LYS A 340 4.61 -11.71 18.92
CA LYS A 340 3.46 -11.42 19.81
C LYS A 340 2.58 -10.28 19.29
N HIS A 341 3.18 -9.22 18.74
CA HIS A 341 2.46 -8.04 18.29
C HIS A 341 2.16 -8.05 16.77
N PHE A 342 2.59 -9.09 16.04
CA PHE A 342 2.46 -9.18 14.59
C PHE A 342 1.01 -9.01 14.12
N ASP A 343 0.11 -9.82 14.66
CA ASP A 343 -1.27 -9.90 14.20
C ASP A 343 -2.07 -8.62 14.51
N ASN A 344 -1.75 -7.94 15.63
CA ASN A 344 -2.31 -6.64 15.97
C ASN A 344 -1.77 -5.55 15.01
N LYS A 345 -0.46 -5.34 14.94
CA LYS A 345 0.13 -4.27 14.10
C LYS A 345 -0.18 -4.47 12.61
N THR A 346 -0.30 -5.72 12.12
CA THR A 346 -0.70 -6.01 10.73
C THR A 346 -2.20 -6.23 10.54
N LYS A 347 -3.03 -6.00 11.57
CA LYS A 347 -4.50 -6.09 11.54
C LYS A 347 -5.01 -7.42 10.95
N ARG A 348 -4.39 -8.55 11.29
CA ARG A 348 -4.70 -9.88 10.72
C ARG A 348 -6.04 -10.48 11.15
N ASN A 349 -6.72 -9.85 12.10
CA ASN A 349 -8.11 -10.16 12.44
C ASN A 349 -9.11 -9.42 11.53
N GLU A 350 -8.66 -8.46 10.69
CA GLU A 350 -9.50 -7.56 9.90
C GLU A 350 -9.48 -7.88 8.40
N TYR A 351 -10.57 -8.44 7.87
CA TYR A 351 -10.66 -8.83 6.46
C TYR A 351 -11.09 -7.70 5.52
N TYR A 352 -10.40 -7.58 4.39
CA TYR A 352 -10.81 -6.72 3.27
C TYR A 352 -10.73 -7.47 1.93
N ARG A 353 -11.27 -6.85 0.86
CA ARG A 353 -11.15 -7.38 -0.51
C ARG A 353 -10.22 -6.48 -1.33
N LEU A 354 -9.31 -7.09 -2.06
CA LEU A 354 -8.48 -6.44 -3.08
C LEU A 354 -8.67 -7.17 -4.40
N GLN A 355 -9.22 -6.46 -5.39
CA GLN A 355 -9.66 -7.03 -6.67
C GLN A 355 -10.60 -8.24 -6.44
N GLU A 356 -10.23 -9.43 -6.92
CA GLU A 356 -11.02 -10.66 -6.76
C GLU A 356 -10.66 -11.48 -5.51
N LYS A 357 -9.65 -11.07 -4.73
CA LYS A 357 -9.17 -11.80 -3.55
C LYS A 357 -9.65 -11.17 -2.24
N ARG A 358 -10.08 -11.99 -1.29
CA ARG A 358 -10.20 -11.63 0.13
C ARG A 358 -8.80 -11.74 0.75
N LEU A 359 -8.31 -10.69 1.38
CA LEU A 359 -6.99 -10.61 2.01
C LEU A 359 -7.10 -10.45 3.52
N GLN A 360 -5.97 -10.75 4.20
CA GLN A 360 -5.76 -10.84 5.65
C GLN A 360 -6.62 -9.85 6.47
N GLY A 361 -6.11 -8.70 6.91
CA GLY A 361 -4.72 -8.35 7.24
C GLY A 361 -3.79 -7.80 6.14
N PHE A 362 -2.79 -7.06 6.61
CA PHE A 362 -1.65 -6.51 5.85
C PHE A 362 -0.38 -7.37 6.05
N ASN A 363 0.72 -6.97 5.42
CA ASN A 363 2.07 -7.53 5.66
C ASN A 363 3.08 -6.43 6.08
N SER A 364 4.33 -6.83 6.33
CA SER A 364 5.33 -5.96 6.95
C SER A 364 6.77 -6.15 6.44
N LEU A 365 7.58 -5.11 6.60
CA LEU A 365 9.03 -5.10 6.38
C LEU A 365 9.76 -5.06 7.73
N PHE A 366 10.94 -5.67 7.82
CA PHE A 366 11.85 -5.51 8.95
C PHE A 366 13.23 -5.02 8.47
N ALA A 367 13.50 -3.74 8.73
CA ALA A 367 14.77 -3.10 8.40
C ALA A 367 15.78 -3.31 9.53
N VAL A 368 16.94 -3.90 9.23
CA VAL A 368 17.99 -4.22 10.22
C VAL A 368 19.32 -3.55 9.89
N SER A 369 20.22 -3.44 10.88
CA SER A 369 21.48 -2.70 10.73
C SER A 369 22.40 -3.26 9.64
N SER A 370 22.81 -4.53 9.77
CA SER A 370 23.81 -5.17 8.90
C SER A 370 23.37 -6.57 8.48
N ILE A 371 24.09 -7.16 7.52
CA ILE A 371 23.86 -8.52 7.02
C ILE A 371 23.97 -9.56 8.15
N GLU A 372 24.89 -9.38 9.09
CA GLU A 372 25.02 -10.30 10.24
C GLU A 372 23.79 -10.27 11.14
N THR A 373 23.26 -9.08 11.44
CA THR A 373 22.01 -8.91 12.19
C THR A 373 20.83 -9.58 11.46
N ALA A 374 20.76 -9.46 10.13
CA ALA A 374 19.74 -10.11 9.31
C ALA A 374 19.79 -11.66 9.40
N LYS A 375 20.99 -12.25 9.34
CA LYS A 375 21.19 -13.70 9.54
C LYS A 375 20.71 -14.16 10.93
N LYS A 376 21.03 -13.39 11.97
CA LYS A 376 20.64 -13.69 13.36
C LYS A 376 19.13 -13.65 13.54
N TYR A 377 18.46 -12.61 13.06
CA TYR A 377 17.00 -12.53 13.12
C TYR A 377 16.32 -13.66 12.32
N TYR A 378 16.74 -13.93 11.08
CA TYR A 378 16.16 -15.01 10.29
C TYR A 378 16.30 -16.38 10.99
N SER A 379 17.47 -16.65 11.58
CA SER A 379 17.72 -17.85 12.39
C SER A 379 16.84 -17.89 13.65
N ALA A 380 16.68 -16.76 14.35
CA ALA A 380 15.85 -16.65 15.54
C ALA A 380 14.36 -16.91 15.25
N PHE A 381 13.83 -16.35 14.15
CA PHE A 381 12.47 -16.65 13.68
C PHE A 381 12.30 -18.12 13.29
N LYS A 382 13.26 -18.69 12.54
CA LYS A 382 13.24 -20.09 12.12
C LYS A 382 13.24 -21.07 13.31
N ALA A 383 14.00 -20.76 14.36
CA ALA A 383 14.03 -21.55 15.59
C ALA A 383 12.67 -21.63 16.32
N ARG A 384 11.82 -20.60 16.17
CA ARG A 384 10.51 -20.49 16.82
C ARG A 384 9.38 -21.22 16.08
N LYS A 385 9.64 -21.76 14.88
CA LYS A 385 8.67 -22.53 14.06
C LYS A 385 7.31 -21.83 13.92
N THR A 386 7.35 -20.54 13.62
CA THR A 386 6.15 -19.73 13.39
C THR A 386 5.48 -20.08 12.05
N ASP A 387 4.15 -19.95 11.99
CA ASP A 387 3.36 -20.09 10.75
C ASP A 387 3.50 -18.89 9.78
N LEU A 388 4.22 -17.83 10.19
CA LEU A 388 4.49 -16.68 9.32
C LEU A 388 5.35 -17.08 8.12
N LYS A 389 4.97 -16.64 6.92
CA LYS A 389 5.80 -16.76 5.72
C LYS A 389 6.85 -15.63 5.72
N ILE A 390 8.04 -15.96 6.22
CA ILE A 390 9.17 -15.03 6.37
C ILE A 390 10.15 -15.21 5.22
N ALA A 391 10.52 -14.11 4.57
CA ALA A 391 11.55 -14.05 3.54
C ALA A 391 12.72 -13.14 3.96
N LEU A 392 13.87 -13.30 3.31
CA LEU A 392 15.10 -12.57 3.58
C LEU A 392 15.76 -12.17 2.26
N ILE A 393 16.18 -10.91 2.14
CA ILE A 393 16.97 -10.46 0.98
C ILE A 393 17.95 -9.34 1.38
N TYR A 394 19.17 -9.45 0.85
CA TYR A 394 20.24 -8.46 0.93
C TYR A 394 21.23 -8.72 -0.21
N SER A 395 22.05 -7.73 -0.54
CA SER A 395 23.26 -7.89 -1.35
C SER A 395 24.44 -7.11 -0.75
N PHE A 396 25.57 -7.10 -1.46
CA PHE A 396 26.79 -6.46 -0.98
C PHE A 396 26.71 -4.94 -1.02
N GLN A 397 27.16 -4.31 0.06
CA GLN A 397 27.23 -2.86 0.22
C GLN A 397 28.67 -2.36 -0.01
N ALA A 398 28.93 -1.74 -1.16
CA ALA A 398 30.28 -1.30 -1.51
C ALA A 398 30.83 -0.14 -0.65
N ASN A 399 29.99 0.54 0.13
CA ASN A 399 30.30 1.80 0.81
C ASN A 399 29.94 1.79 2.32
N GLU A 400 29.90 0.63 2.99
CA GLU A 400 29.62 0.55 4.45
C GLU A 400 30.59 1.43 5.28
N GLU A 401 31.87 1.53 4.88
CA GLU A 401 32.87 2.34 5.59
C GLU A 401 32.79 3.86 5.30
N GLU A 402 32.14 4.30 4.22
CA GLU A 402 32.22 5.69 3.73
C GLU A 402 30.92 6.50 3.87
N GLY A 403 29.76 5.86 4.05
CA GLY A 403 28.45 6.53 4.03
C GLY A 403 27.96 7.10 5.37
N GLY A 404 28.32 6.47 6.49
CA GLY A 404 27.66 6.67 7.78
C GLY A 404 26.22 6.13 7.83
N ASP A 405 25.69 5.93 9.04
CA ASP A 405 24.39 5.25 9.29
C ASP A 405 23.17 5.85 8.54
N ASP A 406 23.21 7.16 8.21
CA ASP A 406 22.12 7.90 7.53
C ASP A 406 21.87 7.45 6.07
N VAL A 407 22.91 7.01 5.37
CA VAL A 407 22.81 6.73 3.92
C VAL A 407 22.40 5.28 3.70
N LEU A 408 21.18 5.08 3.18
CA LEU A 408 20.79 3.80 2.58
C LEU A 408 21.73 3.52 1.40
N SER A 409 22.68 2.61 1.62
CA SER A 409 23.79 2.39 0.70
C SER A 409 23.35 1.63 -0.56
N ASP A 410 24.11 1.82 -1.64
CA ASP A 410 23.74 1.31 -2.96
C ASP A 410 24.02 -0.21 -3.11
N GLU A 411 23.18 -1.05 -2.52
CA GLU A 411 23.16 -2.52 -2.71
C GLU A 411 22.97 -2.91 -4.20
N ASP A 412 24.04 -3.34 -4.90
CA ASP A 412 23.97 -3.77 -6.31
C ASP A 412 23.41 -5.20 -6.41
N LEU A 413 22.74 -5.54 -7.53
CA LEU A 413 22.22 -6.90 -7.75
C LEU A 413 23.33 -7.91 -8.12
N ASP A 414 24.57 -7.45 -8.31
CA ASP A 414 25.73 -8.30 -8.54
C ASP A 414 26.31 -8.87 -7.24
N LEU A 415 25.93 -10.11 -6.91
CA LEU A 415 26.38 -10.83 -5.70
C LEU A 415 27.86 -11.27 -5.72
N LYS A 416 28.68 -10.86 -6.69
CA LYS A 416 30.12 -11.23 -6.77
C LYS A 416 30.96 -10.74 -5.60
N ASN A 417 30.59 -9.61 -5.00
CA ASN A 417 31.36 -8.98 -3.93
C ASN A 417 30.94 -9.46 -2.53
N LEU A 418 29.86 -10.25 -2.43
CA LEU A 418 29.35 -10.78 -1.17
C LEU A 418 30.30 -11.88 -0.65
N ASP A 419 30.62 -11.88 0.65
CA ASP A 419 31.45 -12.91 1.25
C ASP A 419 30.78 -14.30 1.20
N ALA A 420 31.59 -15.36 1.23
CA ALA A 420 31.11 -16.73 1.08
C ALA A 420 30.07 -17.12 2.15
N SER A 421 30.27 -16.75 3.42
CA SER A 421 29.32 -17.03 4.51
C SER A 421 27.98 -16.33 4.30
N SER A 422 27.99 -15.10 3.79
CA SER A 422 26.76 -14.37 3.45
C SER A 422 26.07 -14.89 2.21
N ARG A 423 26.82 -15.36 1.21
CA ARG A 423 26.27 -16.02 0.03
C ARG A 423 25.64 -17.37 0.36
N ASP A 424 26.34 -18.21 1.13
CA ASP A 424 25.87 -19.54 1.53
C ASP A 424 24.60 -19.44 2.40
N PHE A 425 24.54 -18.47 3.33
CA PHE A 425 23.33 -18.24 4.12
C PHE A 425 22.16 -17.73 3.27
N LEU A 426 22.43 -16.87 2.28
CA LEU A 426 21.41 -16.41 1.34
C LEU A 426 20.88 -17.57 0.50
N GLU A 427 21.73 -18.49 0.03
CA GLU A 427 21.29 -19.72 -0.66
C GLU A 427 20.42 -20.62 0.22
N GLN A 428 20.74 -20.74 1.52
CA GLN A 428 19.90 -21.50 2.46
C GLN A 428 18.51 -20.86 2.62
N ALA A 429 18.44 -19.54 2.80
CA ALA A 429 17.17 -18.81 2.90
C ALA A 429 16.36 -18.86 1.57
N MET A 430 17.04 -18.77 0.42
CA MET A 430 16.43 -18.99 -0.89
C MET A 430 15.94 -20.43 -1.06
N GLY A 431 16.64 -21.42 -0.47
CA GLY A 431 16.21 -22.82 -0.42
C GLY A 431 14.95 -23.05 0.42
N ASP A 432 14.80 -22.35 1.55
CA ASP A 432 13.56 -22.36 2.34
C ASP A 432 12.40 -21.69 1.56
N TYR A 433 12.67 -20.56 0.92
CA TYR A 433 11.71 -19.83 0.06
C TYR A 433 11.23 -20.70 -1.11
N ASN A 434 12.16 -21.30 -1.85
CA ASN A 434 11.89 -22.20 -2.97
C ASN A 434 10.98 -23.36 -2.55
N ARG A 435 11.22 -23.95 -1.37
CA ARG A 435 10.40 -25.02 -0.81
C ARG A 435 9.00 -24.55 -0.40
N THR A 436 8.89 -23.31 0.09
CA THR A 436 7.62 -22.70 0.53
C THR A 436 6.72 -22.32 -0.64
N PHE A 437 7.30 -21.86 -1.76
CA PHE A 437 6.56 -21.32 -2.90
C PHE A 437 6.63 -22.15 -4.19
N GLY A 438 7.38 -23.25 -4.21
CA GLY A 438 7.54 -24.12 -5.38
C GLY A 438 8.43 -23.52 -6.48
N THR A 439 9.34 -22.62 -6.13
CA THR A 439 10.23 -21.90 -7.06
C THR A 439 11.65 -22.48 -7.08
N HIS A 440 12.50 -22.01 -8.01
CA HIS A 440 13.85 -22.55 -8.25
C HIS A 440 14.90 -21.44 -8.44
N TRP A 441 14.95 -20.51 -7.50
CA TRP A 441 15.88 -19.38 -7.49
C TRP A 441 17.23 -19.74 -6.85
N ASP A 442 18.32 -19.11 -7.30
CA ASP A 442 19.65 -19.20 -6.70
C ASP A 442 20.41 -17.85 -6.87
N THR A 443 21.63 -17.78 -6.35
CA THR A 443 22.47 -16.57 -6.30
C THR A 443 23.21 -16.24 -7.61
N SER A 444 22.93 -16.93 -8.72
CA SER A 444 23.41 -16.49 -10.04
C SER A 444 22.70 -15.19 -10.44
N ALA A 445 23.41 -14.27 -11.13
CA ALA A 445 22.92 -12.91 -11.36
C ALA A 445 21.53 -12.86 -12.01
N ASP A 446 21.30 -13.65 -13.07
CA ASP A 446 20.01 -13.70 -13.76
C ASP A 446 18.87 -14.23 -12.87
N LYS A 447 19.17 -15.20 -11.97
CA LYS A 447 18.16 -15.76 -11.08
C LYS A 447 17.94 -14.93 -9.83
N PHE A 448 18.94 -14.22 -9.33
CA PHE A 448 18.78 -13.29 -8.22
C PHE A 448 17.95 -12.06 -8.62
N GLU A 449 18.11 -11.54 -9.85
CA GLU A 449 17.21 -10.50 -10.37
C GLU A 449 15.75 -10.99 -10.43
N ASN A 450 15.53 -12.25 -10.80
CA ASN A 450 14.20 -12.85 -10.83
C ASN A 450 13.65 -13.19 -9.42
N TYR A 451 14.52 -13.54 -8.46
CA TYR A 451 14.16 -13.71 -7.05
C TYR A 451 13.67 -12.39 -6.44
N TYR A 452 14.37 -11.28 -6.69
CA TYR A 452 13.96 -9.94 -6.28
C TYR A 452 12.57 -9.57 -6.84
N LYS A 453 12.31 -9.87 -8.12
CA LYS A 453 11.00 -9.66 -8.76
C LYS A 453 9.91 -10.52 -8.12
N ASP A 454 10.18 -11.80 -7.89
CA ASP A 454 9.22 -12.73 -7.29
C ASP A 454 8.88 -12.33 -5.84
N ILE A 455 9.86 -11.91 -5.03
CA ILE A 455 9.61 -11.32 -3.70
C ILE A 455 8.73 -10.08 -3.83
N SER A 456 9.03 -9.16 -4.76
CA SER A 456 8.27 -7.93 -4.96
C SER A 456 6.80 -8.22 -5.30
N GLU A 457 6.55 -9.17 -6.20
CA GLU A 457 5.19 -9.61 -6.54
C GLU A 457 4.49 -10.28 -5.35
N LYS A 458 5.18 -11.18 -4.61
CA LYS A 458 4.62 -11.88 -3.44
C LYS A 458 4.38 -10.98 -2.23
N MET A 459 5.15 -9.91 -2.07
CA MET A 459 4.88 -8.86 -1.08
C MET A 459 3.64 -8.05 -1.48
N LYS A 460 3.49 -7.66 -2.74
CA LYS A 460 2.30 -6.94 -3.22
C LYS A 460 1.02 -7.78 -3.11
N SER A 461 1.08 -9.08 -3.42
CA SER A 461 -0.05 -10.02 -3.28
C SER A 461 -0.35 -10.47 -1.85
N ARG A 462 0.53 -10.14 -0.88
CA ARG A 462 0.46 -10.59 0.52
C ARG A 462 0.59 -12.12 0.67
N ASP A 463 1.35 -12.75 -0.22
CA ASP A 463 1.81 -14.14 -0.11
C ASP A 463 2.99 -14.29 0.88
N ILE A 464 3.75 -13.22 1.11
CA ILE A 464 4.77 -13.09 2.17
C ILE A 464 4.22 -12.18 3.28
N ASP A 465 4.41 -12.58 4.53
CA ASP A 465 3.95 -11.84 5.72
C ASP A 465 5.00 -10.86 6.25
N LEU A 466 6.27 -11.29 6.27
CA LEU A 466 7.40 -10.53 6.81
C LEU A 466 8.60 -10.66 5.87
N LEU A 467 9.15 -9.54 5.40
CA LEU A 467 10.39 -9.50 4.64
C LEU A 467 11.49 -8.80 5.44
N ILE A 468 12.56 -9.53 5.76
CA ILE A 468 13.76 -9.00 6.43
C ILE A 468 14.69 -8.40 5.37
N VAL A 469 15.11 -7.14 5.56
CA VAL A 469 15.92 -6.36 4.62
C VAL A 469 17.00 -5.54 5.34
N VAL A 470 18.12 -5.27 4.66
CA VAL A 470 19.18 -4.38 5.17
C VAL A 470 19.02 -2.96 4.58
N SER A 471 19.06 -2.81 3.26
CA SER A 471 18.71 -1.55 2.57
C SER A 471 17.74 -1.73 1.37
N MET A 472 17.60 -2.93 0.80
CA MET A 472 16.59 -3.19 -0.26
C MET A 472 15.15 -2.95 0.21
N PHE A 473 14.24 -2.67 -0.73
CA PHE A 473 12.80 -2.40 -0.49
C PHE A 473 12.48 -1.17 0.39
N LEU A 474 13.47 -0.50 1.00
CA LEU A 474 13.29 0.76 1.72
C LEU A 474 13.20 1.97 0.78
N THR A 475 13.72 1.84 -0.44
CA THR A 475 13.54 2.74 -1.59
C THR A 475 12.88 2.00 -2.76
N GLY A 476 12.28 2.73 -3.70
CA GLY A 476 11.64 2.19 -4.92
C GLY A 476 10.36 1.36 -4.74
N PHE A 477 10.32 0.43 -3.79
CA PHE A 477 9.24 -0.55 -3.64
C PHE A 477 7.91 0.05 -3.20
N ASP A 478 6.82 -0.26 -3.92
CA ASP A 478 5.48 0.29 -3.67
C ASP A 478 4.43 -0.81 -3.47
N ALA A 479 3.81 -0.87 -2.29
CA ALA A 479 2.73 -1.81 -1.98
C ALA A 479 1.66 -1.15 -1.10
N THR A 480 0.41 -1.14 -1.56
CA THR A 480 -0.73 -0.63 -0.79
C THR A 480 -1.11 -1.55 0.37
N THR A 481 -0.85 -2.85 0.23
CA THR A 481 -1.08 -3.94 1.21
C THR A 481 -0.07 -4.02 2.35
N LEU A 482 0.98 -3.18 2.34
CA LEU A 482 1.98 -3.10 3.39
C LEU A 482 1.65 -1.98 4.37
N ASN A 483 1.47 -2.29 5.66
CA ASN A 483 1.11 -1.29 6.67
C ASN A 483 2.15 -1.12 7.79
N THR A 484 3.04 -2.08 8.03
CA THR A 484 3.96 -2.06 9.17
C THR A 484 5.42 -2.14 8.73
N LEU A 485 6.25 -1.29 9.33
CA LEU A 485 7.71 -1.35 9.26
C LEU A 485 8.28 -1.53 10.67
N TRP A 486 8.95 -2.66 10.88
CA TRP A 486 9.78 -2.92 12.05
C TRP A 486 11.18 -2.36 11.78
N VAL A 487 11.80 -1.65 12.75
CA VAL A 487 13.08 -0.96 12.57
C VAL A 487 14.06 -1.31 13.68
N ASP A 488 15.12 -2.02 13.32
CA ASP A 488 16.35 -2.18 14.11
C ASP A 488 17.58 -1.67 13.32
N LYS A 489 17.45 -0.47 12.76
CA LYS A 489 18.48 0.23 11.97
C LYS A 489 18.55 1.69 12.42
N ASN A 490 19.75 2.29 12.41
CA ASN A 490 19.96 3.70 12.73
C ASN A 490 19.54 4.58 11.54
N LEU A 491 18.24 4.69 11.28
CA LEU A 491 17.74 5.55 10.21
C LEU A 491 17.82 7.03 10.63
N GLN A 492 18.30 7.89 9.73
CA GLN A 492 18.34 9.35 9.91
C GLN A 492 17.76 10.05 8.68
N TYR A 493 17.56 11.37 8.81
CA TYR A 493 17.07 12.31 7.79
C TYR A 493 16.26 11.68 6.64
N HIS A 494 16.93 11.43 5.52
CA HIS A 494 16.33 11.03 4.26
C HIS A 494 16.00 9.54 4.20
N GLY A 495 16.91 8.68 4.67
CA GLY A 495 16.69 7.23 4.74
C GLY A 495 15.51 6.87 5.64
N LEU A 496 15.34 7.61 6.74
CA LEU A 496 14.20 7.50 7.66
C LEU A 496 12.88 7.79 6.93
N LEU A 497 12.76 8.95 6.29
CA LEU A 497 11.51 9.34 5.63
C LEU A 497 11.17 8.42 4.43
N GLN A 498 12.17 7.98 3.68
CA GLN A 498 12.00 7.03 2.57
C GLN A 498 11.47 5.67 3.06
N ALA A 499 12.11 5.09 4.07
CA ALA A 499 11.72 3.82 4.68
C ALA A 499 10.32 3.91 5.31
N PHE A 500 10.03 4.95 6.09
CA PHE A 500 8.71 5.12 6.71
C PHE A 500 7.63 5.27 5.62
N SER A 501 7.90 6.01 4.55
CA SER A 501 7.01 6.17 3.40
C SER A 501 6.82 4.90 2.54
N ARG A 502 7.19 3.71 3.03
CA ARG A 502 6.73 2.42 2.49
C ARG A 502 5.37 2.00 3.07
N THR A 503 5.01 2.45 4.27
CA THR A 503 3.79 2.03 4.98
C THR A 503 2.56 2.92 4.71
N ASN A 504 2.76 4.20 4.40
CA ASN A 504 1.71 5.21 4.34
C ASN A 504 0.87 5.26 3.04
N ARG A 505 0.85 4.18 2.26
CA ARG A 505 0.03 4.11 1.04
C ARG A 505 -1.44 3.89 1.37
N ILE A 506 -2.32 4.73 0.83
CA ILE A 506 -3.77 4.58 0.94
C ILE A 506 -4.23 3.28 0.25
N LEU A 507 -5.28 2.67 0.79
CA LEU A 507 -5.89 1.47 0.21
C LEU A 507 -7.42 1.43 0.37
N ASN A 508 -7.89 1.73 1.59
CA ASN A 508 -9.26 1.61 2.06
C ASN A 508 -9.39 2.21 3.48
N SER A 509 -10.60 2.33 4.05
CA SER A 509 -10.79 2.94 5.38
C SER A 509 -10.27 2.09 6.55
N VAL A 510 -10.02 0.80 6.30
CA VAL A 510 -9.34 -0.12 7.24
C VAL A 510 -7.91 0.36 7.56
N LYS A 511 -7.19 0.91 6.57
CA LYS A 511 -5.80 1.35 6.67
C LYS A 511 -5.71 2.87 6.89
N THR A 512 -5.71 3.28 8.16
CA THR A 512 -5.75 4.70 8.57
C THR A 512 -4.37 5.37 8.74
N TYR A 513 -3.30 4.61 8.92
CA TYR A 513 -1.93 5.11 9.11
C TYR A 513 -0.89 4.05 8.69
N GLY A 514 0.36 4.48 8.55
CA GLY A 514 1.52 3.59 8.49
C GLY A 514 2.07 3.31 9.89
N ASN A 515 2.16 2.04 10.28
CA ASN A 515 2.77 1.61 11.54
C ASN A 515 4.29 1.54 11.41
N ILE A 516 4.99 2.22 12.31
CA ILE A 516 6.44 2.14 12.48
C ILE A 516 6.72 1.67 13.91
N VAL A 517 7.54 0.63 14.08
CA VAL A 517 7.94 0.13 15.40
C VAL A 517 9.46 0.12 15.48
N CYS A 518 10.01 1.00 16.29
CA CYS A 518 11.45 1.25 16.42
C CYS A 518 12.01 0.53 17.65
N PHE A 519 12.96 -0.39 17.47
CA PHE A 519 13.68 -1.06 18.57
C PHE A 519 14.93 -0.30 19.03
N ARG A 520 15.12 0.90 18.50
CA ARG A 520 16.15 1.88 18.85
C ARG A 520 15.49 3.22 19.12
N ASP A 521 16.14 4.05 19.93
CA ASP A 521 15.73 5.44 20.09
C ASP A 521 16.05 6.20 18.79
N LEU A 522 14.98 6.56 18.07
CA LEU A 522 15.02 7.35 16.84
C LEU A 522 14.09 8.57 16.97
N GLU A 523 13.72 8.97 18.19
CA GLU A 523 12.72 10.03 18.39
C GLU A 523 13.27 11.39 17.94
N GLU A 524 14.48 11.74 18.36
CA GLU A 524 15.17 12.96 17.93
C GLU A 524 15.41 12.96 16.41
N ALA A 525 15.92 11.86 15.84
CA ALA A 525 16.16 11.70 14.41
C ALA A 525 14.87 11.84 13.55
N THR A 526 13.75 11.29 14.03
CA THR A 526 12.43 11.44 13.41
C THR A 526 11.95 12.90 13.46
N ASN A 527 12.10 13.53 14.63
CA ASN A 527 11.72 14.92 14.87
C ASN A 527 12.52 15.93 14.03
N GLU A 528 13.80 15.63 13.75
CA GLU A 528 14.64 16.39 12.82
C GLU A 528 14.23 16.14 11.35
N ALA A 529 14.05 14.88 10.94
CA ALA A 529 13.66 14.53 9.58
C ALA A 529 12.33 15.19 9.17
N ILE A 530 11.31 15.16 10.04
CA ILE A 530 10.00 15.78 9.79
C ILE A 530 10.12 17.31 9.71
N ALA A 531 10.92 17.93 10.59
CA ALA A 531 11.12 19.38 10.57
C ALA A 531 11.88 19.85 9.31
N MET A 532 12.81 19.02 8.80
CA MET A 532 13.59 19.30 7.59
C MET A 532 12.79 19.10 6.31
N PHE A 533 11.96 18.05 6.22
CA PHE A 533 11.20 17.71 5.02
C PHE A 533 9.72 18.18 5.03
N GLY A 534 9.34 18.97 6.03
CA GLY A 534 8.04 19.64 6.16
C GLY A 534 8.19 21.12 6.53
N ASN A 535 7.40 21.58 7.48
CA ASN A 535 7.58 22.85 8.19
C ASN A 535 7.68 22.58 9.72
N LYS A 536 7.86 23.60 10.56
CA LYS A 536 7.96 23.41 12.02
C LYS A 536 6.65 22.91 12.67
N GLU A 537 5.50 23.14 12.03
CA GLU A 537 4.16 22.74 12.50
C GLU A 537 3.79 21.31 12.03
N ALA A 538 4.57 20.73 11.11
CA ALA A 538 4.30 19.47 10.43
C ALA A 538 4.11 18.26 11.35
N ARG A 539 4.67 18.30 12.57
CA ARG A 539 4.68 17.14 13.48
C ARG A 539 3.27 16.63 13.78
N GLY A 540 2.33 17.52 14.08
CA GLY A 540 0.93 17.17 14.38
C GLY A 540 0.08 16.78 13.16
N ILE A 541 0.64 16.85 11.95
CA ILE A 541 0.00 16.41 10.69
C ILE A 541 0.63 15.10 10.21
N VAL A 542 1.96 14.97 10.33
CA VAL A 542 2.72 13.81 9.84
C VAL A 542 2.64 12.62 10.79
N LEU A 543 2.63 12.87 12.09
CA LEU A 543 2.47 11.86 13.12
C LEU A 543 1.03 11.83 13.61
N LEU A 544 0.55 10.65 13.98
CA LEU A 544 -0.65 10.53 14.79
C LEU A 544 -0.48 11.30 16.10
N ARG A 545 -1.58 11.89 16.56
CA ARG A 545 -1.68 12.51 17.88
C ARG A 545 -1.58 11.45 19.00
N THR A 546 -1.44 11.89 20.25
CA THR A 546 -1.32 10.98 21.39
C THR A 546 -2.62 10.21 21.63
N TYR A 547 -2.54 9.10 22.38
CA TYR A 547 -3.71 8.39 22.89
C TYR A 547 -4.68 9.35 23.61
N SER A 548 -4.16 10.26 24.44
CA SER A 548 -4.96 11.22 25.19
C SER A 548 -5.72 12.18 24.29
N ASP A 549 -5.12 12.64 23.19
CA ASP A 549 -5.78 13.56 22.24
C ASP A 549 -6.97 12.86 21.54
N TYR A 550 -6.77 11.65 21.00
CA TYR A 550 -7.85 10.90 20.37
C TYR A 550 -8.94 10.45 21.35
N TYR A 551 -8.58 10.23 22.62
CA TYR A 551 -9.52 9.79 23.65
C TYR A 551 -10.33 10.96 24.26
N ASN A 552 -9.69 12.09 24.58
CA ASN A 552 -10.28 13.23 25.31
C ASN A 552 -10.52 14.50 24.48
N GLY A 553 -10.07 14.55 23.22
CA GLY A 553 -10.16 15.72 22.35
C GLY A 553 -8.94 16.64 22.43
N TRP A 554 -8.81 17.57 21.48
CA TRP A 554 -7.69 18.52 21.39
C TRP A 554 -8.09 19.83 20.72
N ASP A 555 -7.34 20.92 20.97
CA ASP A 555 -7.50 22.18 20.24
C ASP A 555 -6.61 22.22 18.98
N GLN A 556 -7.17 22.64 17.85
CA GLN A 556 -6.44 22.85 16.60
C GLN A 556 -6.84 24.19 15.96
N GLU A 557 -5.87 25.08 15.77
CA GLU A 557 -6.05 26.40 15.14
C GLU A 557 -7.14 27.31 15.78
N GLY A 558 -7.53 27.01 17.03
CA GLY A 558 -8.58 27.70 17.78
C GLY A 558 -9.95 27.01 17.76
N GLU A 559 -10.09 25.88 17.06
CA GLU A 559 -11.27 25.02 17.09
C GLU A 559 -11.01 23.74 17.89
N TYR A 560 -11.91 23.43 18.83
CA TYR A 560 -11.87 22.19 19.61
C TYR A 560 -12.36 21.00 18.78
N GLN A 561 -11.55 19.94 18.73
CA GLN A 561 -11.84 18.68 18.06
C GLN A 561 -12.24 17.63 19.10
N SER A 562 -13.49 17.16 18.99
CA SER A 562 -14.09 16.18 19.92
C SER A 562 -13.36 14.84 19.94
N GLY A 563 -13.01 14.35 21.13
CA GLY A 563 -12.41 13.03 21.33
C GLY A 563 -13.44 11.90 21.34
N TYR A 564 -12.95 10.66 21.40
CA TYR A 564 -13.78 9.46 21.52
C TYR A 564 -14.77 9.55 22.68
N ARG A 565 -14.32 10.08 23.83
CA ARG A 565 -15.16 10.30 25.01
C ARG A 565 -16.32 11.25 24.75
N ASP A 566 -16.09 12.34 24.03
CA ASP A 566 -17.12 13.34 23.76
C ASP A 566 -18.16 12.80 22.78
N ILE A 567 -17.72 12.13 21.71
CA ILE A 567 -18.61 11.58 20.69
C ILE A 567 -19.42 10.39 21.24
N VAL A 568 -18.83 9.55 22.11
CA VAL A 568 -19.59 8.49 22.82
C VAL A 568 -20.59 9.11 23.81
N SER A 569 -20.22 10.18 24.52
CA SER A 569 -21.14 10.90 25.41
C SER A 569 -22.28 11.58 24.63
N GLU A 570 -21.99 12.12 23.45
CA GLU A 570 -23.01 12.66 22.54
C GLU A 570 -23.95 11.55 22.05
N LEU A 571 -23.41 10.39 21.64
CA LEU A 571 -24.20 9.23 21.23
C LEU A 571 -25.16 8.81 22.35
N GLN A 572 -24.65 8.55 23.56
CA GLN A 572 -25.47 8.11 24.69
C GLN A 572 -26.54 9.14 25.08
N ARG A 573 -26.25 10.44 24.95
CA ARG A 573 -27.19 11.53 25.24
C ARG A 573 -28.27 11.69 24.16
N ARG A 574 -27.92 11.59 22.88
CA ARG A 574 -28.83 11.83 21.74
C ARG A 574 -29.59 10.59 21.32
N PHE A 575 -29.01 9.42 21.54
CA PHE A 575 -29.47 8.11 21.09
C PHE A 575 -29.35 7.07 22.22
N PRO A 576 -30.00 7.27 23.39
CA PRO A 576 -29.94 6.30 24.48
C PRO A 576 -30.49 4.93 24.04
N LEU A 577 -29.99 3.85 24.65
CA LEU A 577 -30.46 2.49 24.37
C LEU A 577 -31.76 2.17 25.15
N PRO A 578 -32.76 1.49 24.55
CA PRO A 578 -32.82 1.09 23.14
C PRO A 578 -33.05 2.29 22.22
N VAL A 579 -32.31 2.35 21.09
CA VAL A 579 -32.35 3.52 20.20
C VAL A 579 -33.69 3.59 19.47
N ASP A 580 -34.44 4.68 19.69
CA ASP A 580 -35.61 5.05 18.90
C ASP A 580 -35.24 6.24 17.99
N ILE A 581 -35.46 6.08 16.68
CA ILE A 581 -35.13 7.09 15.66
C ILE A 581 -36.37 7.39 14.82
N GLN A 582 -36.99 8.53 15.10
CA GLN A 582 -38.30 8.89 14.53
C GLN A 582 -38.23 9.86 13.34
N SER A 583 -37.06 10.42 13.01
CA SER A 583 -36.90 11.39 11.91
C SER A 583 -35.71 11.05 11.01
N GLU A 584 -35.82 11.38 9.71
CA GLU A 584 -34.73 11.18 8.75
C GLU A 584 -33.45 11.92 9.18
N GLN A 585 -33.57 13.15 9.71
CA GLN A 585 -32.40 13.90 10.21
C GLN A 585 -31.73 13.19 11.39
N SER A 586 -32.52 12.61 12.30
CA SER A 586 -32.00 11.81 13.41
C SER A 586 -31.29 10.54 12.93
N GLU A 587 -31.75 9.92 11.85
CA GLU A 587 -31.01 8.82 11.19
C GLU A 587 -29.67 9.32 10.63
N LYS A 588 -29.67 10.47 9.92
CA LYS A 588 -28.42 11.05 9.37
C LYS A 588 -27.41 11.35 10.47
N ASP A 589 -27.87 11.95 11.55
CA ASP A 589 -27.02 12.33 12.68
C ASP A 589 -26.47 11.09 13.39
N PHE A 590 -27.30 10.07 13.63
CA PHE A 590 -26.85 8.79 14.20
C PHE A 590 -25.76 8.14 13.32
N ILE A 591 -25.97 8.10 12.00
CA ILE A 591 -24.99 7.53 11.05
C ILE A 591 -23.66 8.30 11.10
N LYS A 592 -23.70 9.63 11.19
CA LYS A 592 -22.50 10.47 11.31
C LYS A 592 -21.76 10.24 12.64
N THR A 593 -22.47 10.27 13.76
CA THR A 593 -21.91 10.04 15.11
C THR A 593 -21.32 8.63 15.25
N TRP A 594 -22.06 7.58 14.84
CA TRP A 594 -21.56 6.20 14.91
C TRP A 594 -20.39 5.96 13.96
N GLY A 595 -20.43 6.51 12.74
CA GLY A 595 -19.29 6.45 11.81
C GLY A 595 -18.03 7.11 12.38
N ALA A 596 -18.16 8.23 13.08
CA ALA A 596 -17.04 8.86 13.78
C ALA A 596 -16.48 7.99 14.92
N ILE A 597 -17.35 7.35 15.71
CA ILE A 597 -16.96 6.40 16.76
C ILE A 597 -16.20 5.21 16.17
N LEU A 598 -16.64 4.65 15.04
CA LEU A 598 -15.96 3.56 14.36
C LEU A 598 -14.57 3.97 13.87
N ARG A 599 -14.43 5.15 13.24
CA ARG A 599 -13.13 5.68 12.80
C ARG A 599 -12.17 5.93 13.97
N LEU A 600 -12.65 6.56 15.05
CA LEU A 600 -11.83 6.79 16.25
C LEU A 600 -11.45 5.47 16.94
N ARG A 601 -12.37 4.51 17.06
CA ARG A 601 -12.05 3.18 17.62
C ARG A 601 -10.99 2.46 16.79
N ASN A 602 -11.10 2.50 15.45
CA ASN A 602 -10.11 1.92 14.52
C ASN A 602 -8.71 2.55 14.62
N ILE A 603 -8.61 3.80 15.12
CA ILE A 603 -7.34 4.46 15.47
C ILE A 603 -6.90 4.04 16.87
N LEU A 604 -7.80 4.11 17.86
CA LEU A 604 -7.51 3.84 19.26
C LEU A 604 -7.09 2.39 19.54
N THR A 605 -7.61 1.39 18.83
CA THR A 605 -7.20 -0.03 18.94
C THR A 605 -5.72 -0.28 18.62
N SER A 606 -5.01 0.71 18.06
CA SER A 606 -3.57 0.62 17.77
C SER A 606 -2.66 1.07 18.92
N PHE A 607 -3.24 1.71 19.93
CA PHE A 607 -2.59 2.12 21.18
C PHE A 607 -2.81 1.02 22.22
N ASP A 608 -1.73 0.59 22.87
CA ASP A 608 -1.81 -0.49 23.86
C ASP A 608 -2.59 -0.03 25.11
N GLU A 609 -2.66 1.28 25.35
CA GLU A 609 -3.40 1.95 26.43
C GLU A 609 -4.93 1.92 26.28
N PHE A 610 -5.46 1.66 25.07
CA PHE A 610 -6.91 1.63 24.84
C PHE A 610 -7.58 0.34 25.35
N ALA A 611 -6.83 -0.75 25.48
CA ALA A 611 -7.37 -2.04 25.88
C ALA A 611 -7.92 -1.99 27.32
N GLY A 612 -9.24 -2.17 27.47
CA GLY A 612 -9.93 -2.04 28.76
C GLY A 612 -10.30 -0.61 29.13
N GLN A 613 -10.17 0.35 28.20
CA GLN A 613 -10.65 1.74 28.32
C GLN A 613 -11.88 2.00 27.42
N GLU A 614 -12.53 0.95 26.89
CA GLU A 614 -13.76 1.10 26.13
C GLU A 614 -14.93 1.62 26.98
N ILE A 615 -15.47 2.79 26.62
CA ILE A 615 -16.59 3.43 27.32
C ILE A 615 -17.90 2.68 27.07
N LEU A 616 -18.09 2.13 25.87
CA LEU A 616 -19.23 1.29 25.53
C LEU A 616 -18.88 -0.16 25.85
N CYS A 617 -19.71 -0.84 26.65
CA CYS A 617 -19.54 -2.28 26.84
C CYS A 617 -19.82 -3.03 25.53
N GLU A 618 -19.31 -4.26 25.39
CA GLU A 618 -19.47 -5.05 24.15
C GLU A 618 -20.94 -5.19 23.73
N ARG A 619 -21.86 -5.32 24.69
CA ARG A 619 -23.30 -5.43 24.43
C ARG A 619 -23.85 -4.14 23.80
N ASP A 620 -23.61 -3.00 24.43
CA ASP A 620 -24.11 -1.71 23.94
C ASP A 620 -23.51 -1.39 22.56
N PHE A 621 -22.22 -1.68 22.38
CA PHE A 621 -21.55 -1.51 21.08
C PHE A 621 -22.21 -2.36 19.99
N GLN A 622 -22.52 -3.63 20.27
CA GLN A 622 -23.24 -4.52 19.34
C GLN A 622 -24.68 -4.06 19.08
N ASP A 623 -25.37 -3.51 20.08
CA ASP A 623 -26.74 -3.01 19.94
C ASP A 623 -26.77 -1.75 19.05
N TYR A 624 -25.85 -0.81 19.24
CA TYR A 624 -25.67 0.34 18.33
C TYR A 624 -25.23 -0.07 16.91
N GLN A 625 -24.28 -1.00 16.80
CA GLN A 625 -23.84 -1.57 15.50
C GLN A 625 -25.01 -2.23 14.76
N SER A 626 -25.91 -2.90 15.47
CA SER A 626 -27.12 -3.51 14.91
C SER A 626 -28.08 -2.44 14.35
N VAL A 627 -28.31 -1.34 15.07
CA VAL A 627 -29.13 -0.20 14.59
C VAL A 627 -28.52 0.42 13.33
N TYR A 628 -27.19 0.59 13.29
CA TYR A 628 -26.50 1.14 12.12
C TYR A 628 -26.61 0.24 10.88
N LEU A 629 -26.53 -1.09 11.06
CA LEU A 629 -26.75 -2.06 9.99
C LEU A 629 -28.21 -2.09 9.52
N ASP A 630 -29.18 -2.03 10.43
CA ASP A 630 -30.60 -1.94 10.09
C ASP A 630 -30.90 -0.66 9.27
N LEU A 631 -30.30 0.48 9.62
CA LEU A 631 -30.39 1.72 8.83
C LEU A 631 -29.75 1.60 7.44
N TYR A 632 -28.57 0.97 7.34
CA TYR A 632 -27.92 0.72 6.06
C TYR A 632 -28.80 -0.14 5.13
N ASP A 633 -29.37 -1.24 5.65
CA ASP A 633 -30.25 -2.11 4.89
C ASP A 633 -31.61 -1.47 4.57
N LYS A 634 -32.17 -0.65 5.46
CA LYS A 634 -33.36 0.16 5.20
C LYS A 634 -33.13 1.07 4.00
N LEU A 635 -32.09 1.91 4.06
CA LEU A 635 -31.79 2.91 3.03
C LEU A 635 -31.42 2.25 1.69
N ARG A 636 -30.70 1.13 1.72
CA ARG A 636 -30.37 0.32 0.53
C ARG A 636 -31.60 -0.31 -0.15
N LYS A 637 -32.65 -0.66 0.60
CA LYS A 637 -33.90 -1.21 0.03
C LYS A 637 -34.73 -0.15 -0.70
N TYR A 638 -34.74 1.09 -0.21
CA TYR A 638 -35.47 2.19 -0.86
C TYR A 638 -34.77 2.71 -2.13
N HIS A 639 -33.45 2.55 -2.25
CA HIS A 639 -32.70 2.94 -3.45
C HIS A 639 -31.79 1.79 -3.97
N PRO A 640 -32.35 0.81 -4.70
CA PRO A 640 -31.60 -0.35 -5.21
C PRO A 640 -30.37 0.01 -6.07
N ASP A 641 -30.44 1.13 -6.79
CA ASP A 641 -29.38 1.61 -7.71
C ASP A 641 -28.35 2.54 -7.04
N VAL A 642 -28.50 2.88 -5.75
CA VAL A 642 -27.66 3.84 -5.04
C VAL A 642 -26.77 3.14 -4.01
N GLN A 643 -25.47 3.07 -4.30
CA GLN A 643 -24.46 2.58 -3.37
C GLN A 643 -24.02 3.68 -2.39
N GLU A 644 -23.92 3.34 -1.09
CA GLU A 644 -23.06 3.91 -0.03
C GLU A 644 -23.13 5.43 0.28
N ASN A 645 -23.68 6.25 -0.61
CA ASN A 645 -24.15 7.62 -0.40
C ASN A 645 -25.66 7.64 -0.69
N ILE A 646 -26.51 7.47 0.33
CA ILE A 646 -27.97 7.54 0.13
C ILE A 646 -28.47 9.00 0.00
N ASN A 647 -27.61 9.97 0.33
CA ASN A 647 -27.64 11.35 -0.14
C ASN A 647 -26.18 11.85 -0.15
N ASP A 648 -25.90 13.02 -0.74
CA ASP A 648 -24.54 13.60 -0.82
C ASP A 648 -23.88 13.89 0.56
N ASP A 649 -24.61 13.72 1.67
CA ASP A 649 -24.20 13.99 3.05
C ASP A 649 -23.93 12.74 3.93
N LEU A 650 -24.09 11.51 3.41
CA LEU A 650 -24.05 10.29 4.25
C LEU A 650 -23.20 9.16 3.69
N VAL A 651 -21.99 9.01 4.26
CA VAL A 651 -21.08 7.87 4.02
C VAL A 651 -21.24 6.84 5.13
N PHE A 652 -21.45 5.56 4.77
CA PHE A 652 -21.47 4.45 5.71
C PHE A 652 -20.12 3.73 5.83
N GLU A 653 -19.63 3.57 7.05
CA GLU A 653 -18.34 2.89 7.38
C GLU A 653 -18.47 1.36 7.40
N ILE A 654 -19.08 0.77 6.37
CA ILE A 654 -19.36 -0.67 6.29
C ILE A 654 -18.09 -1.51 6.28
N GLU A 655 -16.96 -0.98 5.82
CA GLU A 655 -15.68 -1.68 5.93
C GLU A 655 -15.23 -1.80 7.38
N LEU A 656 -15.39 -0.76 8.20
CA LEU A 656 -15.08 -0.82 9.64
C LEU A 656 -16.03 -1.75 10.40
N ILE A 657 -17.29 -1.87 9.95
CA ILE A 657 -18.23 -2.85 10.52
C ILE A 657 -17.95 -4.28 10.05
N LYS A 658 -17.37 -4.47 8.86
CA LYS A 658 -16.83 -5.78 8.44
C LYS A 658 -15.56 -6.17 9.21
N GLN A 659 -14.84 -5.23 9.84
CA GLN A 659 -13.79 -5.57 10.82
C GLN A 659 -14.40 -6.17 12.08
N VAL A 660 -15.48 -5.55 12.58
CA VAL A 660 -16.32 -6.13 13.64
C VAL A 660 -17.32 -7.11 13.03
N THR A 661 -16.83 -8.12 12.31
CA THR A 661 -17.66 -9.29 12.01
C THR A 661 -18.26 -9.77 13.31
N ILE A 662 -19.58 -9.85 13.35
CA ILE A 662 -20.26 -10.74 14.27
C ILE A 662 -19.75 -12.13 13.91
N ASN A 663 -18.76 -12.58 14.69
CA ASN A 663 -18.12 -13.86 14.49
C ASN A 663 -19.13 -14.98 14.78
N MET A 664 -18.82 -16.16 14.27
CA MET A 664 -19.60 -17.36 14.59
C MET A 664 -19.71 -17.56 16.10
N ASP A 665 -18.69 -17.16 16.87
CA ASP A 665 -18.68 -17.28 18.32
C ASP A 665 -19.75 -16.40 19.00
N TYR A 666 -20.01 -15.17 18.52
CA TYR A 666 -21.11 -14.34 19.02
C TYR A 666 -22.48 -14.87 18.59
N ILE A 667 -22.61 -15.43 17.38
CA ILE A 667 -23.83 -16.17 16.99
C ILE A 667 -24.05 -17.36 17.94
N LEU A 668 -23.02 -18.18 18.18
CA LEU A 668 -23.10 -19.31 19.11
C LEU A 668 -23.37 -18.85 20.54
N GLN A 669 -22.89 -17.68 20.96
CA GLN A 669 -23.24 -17.07 22.25
C GLN A 669 -24.71 -16.63 22.32
N LEU A 670 -25.27 -16.06 21.24
CA LEU A 670 -26.71 -15.75 21.16
C LEU A 670 -27.57 -17.03 21.13
N VAL A 671 -27.14 -18.06 20.41
CA VAL A 671 -27.82 -19.37 20.37
C VAL A 671 -27.73 -20.05 21.75
N SER A 672 -26.60 -19.94 22.45
CA SER A 672 -26.44 -20.39 23.84
C SER A 672 -27.38 -19.66 24.81
N LYS A 673 -27.52 -18.33 24.67
CA LYS A 673 -28.52 -17.54 25.43
C LYS A 673 -29.95 -17.95 25.10
N TYR A 674 -30.27 -18.21 23.83
CA TYR A 674 -31.59 -18.71 23.41
C TYR A 674 -31.90 -20.08 24.03
N HIS A 675 -30.96 -21.02 23.96
CA HIS A 675 -31.03 -22.35 24.57
C HIS A 675 -31.23 -22.28 26.09
N THR A 676 -30.38 -21.52 26.80
CA THR A 676 -30.47 -21.27 28.26
C THR A 676 -31.80 -20.63 28.66
N SER A 677 -32.46 -19.91 27.75
CA SER A 677 -33.77 -19.28 27.96
C SER A 677 -34.97 -20.21 27.69
N ASN A 678 -34.74 -21.53 27.64
CA ASN A 678 -35.72 -22.55 27.26
C ASN A 678 -36.36 -22.32 25.87
N MET A 679 -35.62 -21.71 24.94
CA MET A 679 -36.07 -21.44 23.56
C MET A 679 -37.34 -20.57 23.44
N HIS A 680 -37.77 -19.89 24.51
CA HIS A 680 -39.01 -19.11 24.53
C HIS A 680 -38.85 -17.62 24.21
N HIS A 681 -37.64 -17.06 24.26
CA HIS A 681 -37.40 -15.66 23.93
C HIS A 681 -37.31 -15.45 22.42
N HIS A 682 -38.47 -15.25 21.78
CA HIS A 682 -38.61 -14.98 20.35
C HIS A 682 -37.77 -13.77 19.89
N GLU A 683 -37.56 -12.77 20.74
CA GLU A 683 -36.68 -11.62 20.49
C GLU A 683 -35.23 -12.02 20.17
N ILE A 684 -34.69 -13.06 20.80
CA ILE A 684 -33.32 -13.54 20.55
C ILE A 684 -33.24 -14.18 19.16
N MET A 685 -34.25 -14.95 18.76
CA MET A 685 -34.33 -15.50 17.40
C MET A 685 -34.48 -14.41 16.35
N THR A 686 -35.35 -13.43 16.57
CA THR A 686 -35.47 -12.25 15.68
C THR A 686 -34.14 -11.50 15.56
N LYS A 687 -33.35 -11.41 16.65
CA LYS A 687 -32.00 -10.83 16.62
C LYS A 687 -31.01 -11.67 15.82
N ILE A 688 -30.99 -12.99 16.01
CA ILE A 688 -30.14 -13.92 15.24
C ILE A 688 -30.49 -13.84 13.74
N GLU A 689 -31.78 -13.89 13.38
CA GLU A 689 -32.24 -13.75 11.99
C GLU A 689 -31.85 -12.41 11.37
N LYS A 690 -32.06 -11.29 12.08
CA LYS A 690 -31.61 -9.96 11.60
C LYS A 690 -30.11 -9.96 11.30
N ILE A 691 -29.30 -10.45 12.23
CA ILE A 691 -27.83 -10.51 12.09
C ILE A 691 -27.42 -11.39 10.90
N MET A 692 -28.02 -12.58 10.74
CA MET A 692 -27.75 -13.47 9.59
C MET A 692 -28.14 -12.85 8.25
N ASN A 693 -29.19 -12.03 8.22
CA ASN A 693 -29.66 -11.37 7.00
C ASN A 693 -28.83 -10.13 6.63
N SER A 694 -28.33 -9.36 7.61
CA SER A 694 -27.52 -8.15 7.40
C SER A 694 -26.02 -8.44 7.18
N SER A 695 -25.50 -9.48 7.83
CA SER A 695 -24.09 -9.87 7.72
C SER A 695 -23.84 -10.80 6.53
N TRP A 696 -23.17 -10.31 5.49
CA TRP A 696 -22.94 -11.06 4.25
C TRP A 696 -22.24 -12.42 4.46
N ASP A 697 -21.24 -12.51 5.36
CA ASP A 697 -20.50 -13.76 5.64
C ASP A 697 -21.37 -14.80 6.37
N LEU A 698 -22.32 -14.33 7.19
CA LEU A 698 -23.31 -15.16 7.86
C LEU A 698 -24.48 -15.52 6.95
N ARG A 699 -24.75 -14.73 5.91
CA ARG A 699 -25.81 -14.99 4.93
C ARG A 699 -25.53 -16.26 4.13
N ASP A 700 -24.28 -16.49 3.73
CA ASP A 700 -23.85 -17.72 3.05
C ASP A 700 -23.92 -18.94 4.00
N LYS A 701 -23.83 -18.69 5.31
CA LYS A 701 -23.93 -19.69 6.41
C LYS A 701 -25.34 -19.84 6.97
N LYS A 702 -26.30 -19.01 6.55
CA LYS A 702 -27.64 -18.87 7.16
C LYS A 702 -28.37 -20.20 7.27
N ASP A 703 -28.48 -20.94 6.17
CA ASP A 703 -29.11 -22.27 6.13
C ASP A 703 -28.44 -23.27 7.09
N LEU A 704 -27.13 -23.19 7.28
CA LEU A 704 -26.42 -24.08 8.22
C LEU A 704 -26.76 -23.72 9.67
N ILE A 705 -26.80 -22.43 9.99
CA ILE A 705 -27.16 -21.92 11.31
C ILE A 705 -28.63 -22.22 11.63
N GLU A 706 -29.54 -21.99 10.68
CA GLU A 706 -30.98 -22.32 10.83
C GLU A 706 -31.20 -23.82 11.02
N ARG A 707 -30.54 -24.67 10.23
CA ARG A 707 -30.61 -26.14 10.42
C ARG A 707 -30.07 -26.57 11.78
N PHE A 708 -29.00 -25.94 12.29
CA PHE A 708 -28.47 -26.24 13.63
C PHE A 708 -29.41 -25.77 14.75
N VAL A 709 -29.92 -24.55 14.68
CA VAL A 709 -30.83 -23.99 15.70
C VAL A 709 -32.12 -24.80 15.80
N ASN A 710 -32.66 -25.27 14.67
CA ASN A 710 -33.80 -26.18 14.63
C ASN A 710 -33.51 -27.60 15.14
N ALA A 711 -32.23 -28.00 15.27
CA ALA A 711 -31.81 -29.29 15.79
C ALA A 711 -31.46 -29.28 17.29
N LEU A 712 -31.50 -28.11 17.95
CA LEU A 712 -31.19 -27.98 19.38
C LEU A 712 -32.21 -28.73 20.25
N ASN A 713 -31.70 -29.38 21.30
CA ASN A 713 -32.48 -30.04 22.35
C ASN A 713 -31.92 -29.65 23.73
N ALA A 714 -32.58 -30.07 24.81
CA ALA A 714 -32.19 -29.70 26.18
C ALA A 714 -30.75 -30.08 26.57
N ASP A 715 -30.21 -31.16 25.99
CA ASP A 715 -28.88 -31.72 26.30
C ASP A 715 -27.76 -31.19 25.39
N THR A 716 -28.05 -30.27 24.46
CA THR A 716 -27.10 -29.81 23.43
C THR A 716 -25.99 -28.94 24.01
N HIS A 717 -24.73 -29.32 23.78
CA HIS A 717 -23.54 -28.56 24.15
C HIS A 717 -23.03 -27.74 22.96
N ILE A 718 -23.69 -26.59 22.73
CA ILE A 718 -23.50 -25.60 21.65
C ILE A 718 -22.18 -25.72 20.86
N GLU A 719 -21.01 -25.44 21.47
CA GLU A 719 -19.72 -25.39 20.78
C GLU A 719 -19.25 -26.74 20.20
N LYS A 720 -19.47 -27.83 20.93
CA LYS A 720 -19.04 -29.19 20.54
C LYS A 720 -19.97 -29.75 19.46
N ASP A 721 -21.27 -29.52 19.64
CA ASP A 721 -22.28 -30.04 18.74
C ASP A 721 -22.34 -29.23 17.45
N TRP A 722 -22.06 -27.92 17.48
CA TRP A 722 -21.87 -27.11 16.27
C TRP A 722 -20.74 -27.63 15.36
N ARG A 723 -19.58 -27.98 15.93
CA ARG A 723 -18.46 -28.55 15.15
C ARG A 723 -18.83 -29.89 14.51
N SER A 724 -19.47 -30.75 15.29
CA SER A 724 -19.90 -32.09 14.85
C SER A 724 -20.96 -31.99 13.74
N PHE A 725 -21.99 -31.17 13.97
CA PHE A 725 -23.05 -30.86 13.01
C PHE A 725 -22.53 -30.22 11.72
N THR A 726 -21.56 -29.29 11.83
CA THR A 726 -20.94 -28.64 10.67
C THR A 726 -20.19 -29.66 9.81
N ASN A 727 -19.39 -30.54 10.42
CA ASN A 727 -18.64 -31.56 9.69
C ASN A 727 -19.56 -32.59 9.01
N GLU A 728 -20.61 -33.03 9.69
CA GLU A 728 -21.59 -33.94 9.12
C GLU A 728 -22.38 -33.29 7.97
N SER A 729 -22.90 -32.08 8.18
CA SER A 729 -23.60 -31.30 7.15
C SER A 729 -22.71 -31.02 5.94
N LYS A 730 -21.43 -30.69 6.15
CA LYS A 730 -20.44 -30.46 5.08
C LYS A 730 -20.26 -31.70 4.21
N LYS A 731 -20.28 -32.89 4.80
CA LYS A 731 -20.21 -34.15 4.06
C LYS A 731 -21.51 -34.41 3.29
N GLN A 732 -22.66 -34.32 3.96
CA GLN A 732 -23.98 -34.55 3.34
C GLN A 732 -24.26 -33.60 2.17
N ASP A 733 -24.01 -32.29 2.34
CA ASP A 733 -24.22 -31.29 1.29
C ASP A 733 -23.28 -31.51 0.08
N LEU A 734 -22.04 -31.99 0.29
CA LEU A 734 -21.10 -32.31 -0.80
C LEU A 734 -21.46 -33.60 -1.53
N ASP A 735 -21.79 -34.67 -0.80
CA ASP A 735 -22.24 -35.95 -1.37
C ASP A 735 -23.51 -35.75 -2.22
N LYS A 736 -24.40 -34.85 -1.80
CA LYS A 736 -25.57 -34.42 -2.58
C LYS A 736 -25.18 -33.72 -3.89
N ILE A 737 -24.23 -32.78 -3.88
CA ILE A 737 -23.74 -32.13 -5.12
C ILE A 737 -23.09 -33.14 -6.06
N ILE A 738 -22.30 -34.07 -5.52
CA ILE A 738 -21.66 -35.15 -6.27
C ILE A 738 -22.71 -36.04 -6.96
N ALA A 739 -23.77 -36.43 -6.25
CA ALA A 739 -24.85 -37.25 -6.79
C ALA A 739 -25.70 -36.50 -7.83
N GLU A 740 -26.14 -35.26 -7.53
CA GLU A 740 -26.99 -34.45 -8.42
C GLU A 740 -26.32 -34.15 -9.77
N GLU A 741 -25.03 -33.84 -9.76
CA GLU A 741 -24.28 -33.47 -10.97
C GLU A 741 -23.52 -34.65 -11.59
N ASN A 742 -23.59 -35.85 -10.99
CA ASN A 742 -22.83 -37.04 -11.37
C ASN A 742 -21.33 -36.74 -11.52
N LEU A 743 -20.73 -36.21 -10.44
CA LEU A 743 -19.30 -35.88 -10.36
C LEU A 743 -18.46 -37.08 -9.95
N ARG A 744 -17.16 -37.04 -10.24
CA ARG A 744 -16.23 -38.08 -9.78
C ARG A 744 -15.91 -37.87 -8.31
N ALA A 745 -16.50 -38.65 -7.42
CA ALA A 745 -16.46 -38.48 -5.96
C ALA A 745 -15.04 -38.22 -5.41
N ASP A 746 -14.10 -39.17 -5.55
CA ASP A 746 -12.74 -39.06 -5.00
C ASP A 746 -11.97 -37.84 -5.48
N LYS A 747 -12.14 -37.47 -6.77
CA LYS A 747 -11.52 -36.28 -7.34
C LYS A 747 -12.18 -35.00 -6.82
N THR A 748 -13.49 -35.01 -6.62
CA THR A 748 -14.26 -33.86 -6.13
C THR A 748 -13.94 -33.56 -4.67
N LEU A 749 -13.82 -34.60 -3.83
CA LEU A 749 -13.36 -34.50 -2.44
C LEU A 749 -11.97 -33.85 -2.38
N ARG A 750 -10.98 -34.41 -3.08
CA ARG A 750 -9.60 -33.86 -3.14
C ARG A 750 -9.56 -32.45 -3.74
N PHE A 751 -10.39 -32.15 -4.74
CA PHE A 751 -10.48 -30.80 -5.31
C PHE A 751 -10.99 -29.80 -4.27
N MET A 752 -12.05 -30.14 -3.53
CA MET A 752 -12.59 -29.29 -2.48
C MET A 752 -11.65 -29.14 -1.30
N GLU A 753 -11.01 -30.22 -0.82
CA GLU A 753 -9.95 -30.16 0.19
C GLU A 753 -8.82 -29.20 -0.21
N ASN A 754 -8.38 -29.26 -1.47
CA ASN A 754 -7.38 -28.32 -2.01
C ASN A 754 -7.89 -26.88 -2.05
N CYS A 755 -9.15 -26.64 -2.44
CA CYS A 755 -9.73 -25.29 -2.44
C CYS A 755 -9.84 -24.75 -1.00
N PHE A 756 -10.31 -25.57 -0.06
CA PHE A 756 -10.38 -25.22 1.36
C PHE A 756 -8.97 -24.99 1.96
N ARG A 757 -7.96 -25.77 1.61
CA ARG A 757 -6.59 -25.52 2.10
C ARG A 757 -5.97 -24.24 1.53
N ASN A 758 -6.29 -23.90 0.28
CA ASN A 758 -5.71 -22.73 -0.40
C ASN A 758 -6.52 -21.43 -0.20
N GLY A 759 -7.73 -21.51 0.36
CA GLY A 759 -8.64 -20.37 0.50
C GLY A 759 -9.23 -19.83 -0.81
N GLU A 760 -9.15 -20.60 -1.91
CA GLU A 760 -9.69 -20.19 -3.21
C GLU A 760 -10.25 -21.37 -4.02
N LEU A 761 -11.41 -21.15 -4.65
CA LEU A 761 -12.02 -22.10 -5.59
C LEU A 761 -11.42 -21.91 -6.99
N LYS A 762 -10.48 -22.79 -7.38
CA LYS A 762 -9.79 -22.69 -8.68
C LYS A 762 -10.69 -23.13 -9.84
N SER A 763 -11.26 -22.16 -10.56
CA SER A 763 -12.10 -22.38 -11.75
C SER A 763 -11.31 -22.71 -13.04
N THR A 764 -10.00 -22.44 -13.03
CA THR A 764 -9.09 -22.62 -14.17
C THR A 764 -8.12 -23.80 -13.96
N GLY A 765 -7.71 -24.43 -15.06
CA GLY A 765 -6.79 -25.57 -15.06
C GLY A 765 -7.47 -26.94 -15.21
N VAL A 766 -6.63 -28.00 -15.21
CA VAL A 766 -7.06 -29.39 -15.47
C VAL A 766 -7.89 -29.96 -14.32
N ALA A 767 -7.57 -29.61 -13.07
CA ALA A 767 -8.19 -30.17 -11.87
C ALA A 767 -9.73 -30.01 -11.80
N PHE A 768 -10.29 -28.88 -12.26
CA PHE A 768 -11.74 -28.70 -12.33
C PHE A 768 -12.37 -29.50 -13.50
N SER A 769 -11.65 -29.64 -14.62
CA SER A 769 -12.12 -30.47 -15.74
C SER A 769 -12.09 -31.97 -15.37
N ASP A 770 -11.21 -32.35 -14.45
CA ASP A 770 -11.00 -33.72 -13.96
C ASP A 770 -12.12 -34.27 -13.07
N ILE A 771 -12.87 -33.40 -12.38
CA ILE A 771 -14.02 -33.79 -11.52
C ILE A 771 -15.30 -34.06 -12.32
N LEU A 772 -15.38 -33.56 -13.56
CA LEU A 772 -16.55 -33.70 -14.41
C LEU A 772 -16.70 -35.14 -14.96
N PRO A 773 -17.94 -35.62 -15.19
CA PRO A 773 -18.17 -36.88 -15.88
C PRO A 773 -17.67 -36.82 -17.33
N PRO A 774 -17.37 -37.98 -17.96
CA PRO A 774 -17.00 -38.03 -19.37
C PRO A 774 -18.13 -37.46 -20.26
N ALA A 775 -17.73 -36.73 -21.31
CA ALA A 775 -18.65 -36.19 -22.30
C ALA A 775 -19.28 -37.31 -23.14
N SER A 776 -20.59 -37.21 -23.40
CA SER A 776 -21.25 -38.08 -24.37
C SER A 776 -21.05 -37.55 -25.79
N LEU A 777 -20.77 -38.44 -26.74
CA LEU A 777 -20.57 -38.13 -28.16
C LEU A 777 -21.83 -37.59 -28.88
N PHE A 778 -22.98 -37.53 -28.19
CA PHE A 778 -24.29 -37.16 -28.75
C PHE A 778 -24.95 -35.96 -28.05
N GLN A 779 -24.17 -35.09 -27.38
CA GLN A 779 -24.69 -33.88 -26.70
C GLN A 779 -24.37 -32.60 -27.47
N GLU A 780 -25.23 -31.59 -27.36
CA GLU A 780 -25.02 -30.26 -27.96
C GLU A 780 -23.71 -29.61 -27.51
N ASP A 781 -23.02 -28.90 -28.42
CA ASP A 781 -21.73 -28.24 -28.16
C ASP A 781 -21.71 -27.31 -26.92
N ASN A 782 -22.86 -26.74 -26.55
CA ASN A 782 -22.98 -25.85 -25.38
C ASN A 782 -23.32 -26.56 -24.06
N TYR A 783 -23.60 -27.87 -24.05
CA TYR A 783 -24.00 -28.60 -22.84
C TYR A 783 -22.87 -28.66 -21.80
N LEU A 784 -21.64 -28.94 -22.24
CA LEU A 784 -20.47 -29.04 -21.36
C LEU A 784 -20.14 -27.71 -20.70
N THR A 785 -20.22 -26.61 -21.43
CA THR A 785 -19.97 -25.25 -20.90
C THR A 785 -20.99 -24.89 -19.83
N LYS A 786 -22.30 -25.06 -20.13
CA LYS A 786 -23.38 -24.82 -19.16
C LYS A 786 -23.27 -25.71 -17.91
N LYS A 787 -22.88 -26.98 -18.08
CA LYS A 787 -22.65 -27.89 -16.93
C LYS A 787 -21.43 -27.46 -16.12
N ARG A 788 -20.33 -27.04 -16.76
CA ARG A 788 -19.14 -26.50 -16.09
C ARG A 788 -19.51 -25.30 -15.22
N GLU A 789 -20.28 -24.36 -15.76
CA GLU A 789 -20.77 -23.16 -15.03
C GLU A 789 -21.65 -23.55 -13.83
N ARG A 790 -22.67 -24.40 -14.03
CA ARG A 790 -23.56 -24.85 -12.94
C ARG A 790 -22.84 -25.61 -11.83
N VAL A 791 -21.90 -26.49 -12.17
CA VAL A 791 -21.09 -27.22 -11.17
C VAL A 791 -20.18 -26.24 -10.42
N LEU A 792 -19.59 -25.26 -11.11
CA LEU A 792 -18.74 -24.25 -10.49
C LEU A 792 -19.55 -23.39 -9.51
N GLU A 793 -20.76 -22.99 -9.88
CA GLU A 793 -21.68 -22.24 -9.01
C GLU A 793 -22.08 -23.03 -7.77
N LYS A 794 -22.52 -24.29 -7.92
CA LYS A 794 -22.83 -25.18 -6.78
C LYS A 794 -21.65 -25.37 -5.83
N LEU A 795 -20.47 -25.68 -6.37
CA LEU A 795 -19.25 -25.87 -5.56
C LEU A 795 -18.77 -24.58 -4.92
N ARG A 796 -19.04 -23.41 -5.54
CA ARG A 796 -18.77 -22.10 -4.95
C ARG A 796 -19.71 -21.81 -3.78
N MET A 797 -21.02 -21.98 -3.94
CA MET A 797 -21.98 -21.83 -2.84
C MET A 797 -21.63 -22.75 -1.67
N PHE A 798 -21.24 -24.00 -1.96
CA PHE A 798 -20.77 -24.94 -0.96
C PHE A 798 -19.45 -24.50 -0.28
N PHE A 799 -18.49 -23.97 -1.05
CA PHE A 799 -17.25 -23.41 -0.51
C PHE A 799 -17.54 -22.25 0.45
N ASP A 800 -18.28 -21.23 -0.02
CA ASP A 800 -18.60 -20.01 0.72
C ASP A 800 -19.37 -20.34 2.03
N LYS A 801 -20.30 -21.30 1.98
CA LYS A 801 -21.08 -21.80 3.14
C LYS A 801 -20.25 -22.47 4.24
N TYR A 802 -19.18 -23.19 3.89
CA TYR A 802 -18.34 -23.90 4.86
C TYR A 802 -16.97 -23.22 5.11
N TRP A 803 -16.71 -22.09 4.46
CA TRP A 803 -15.44 -21.36 4.58
C TRP A 803 -15.22 -20.81 6.00
N GLY A 804 -14.06 -21.11 6.57
CA GLY A 804 -13.69 -20.69 7.93
C GLY A 804 -14.41 -21.40 9.08
N LEU A 805 -15.21 -22.45 8.82
CA LEU A 805 -15.94 -23.20 9.86
C LEU A 805 -15.26 -24.52 10.28
N SER A 806 -14.40 -25.09 9.43
CA SER A 806 -13.75 -26.39 9.69
C SER A 806 -12.27 -26.23 10.00
N SER A 807 -11.84 -26.72 11.17
CA SER A 807 -10.42 -26.91 11.51
C SER A 807 -9.79 -27.97 10.60
N PHE A 808 -8.68 -27.63 9.93
CA PHE A 808 -7.85 -28.60 9.20
C PHE A 808 -6.91 -29.35 10.15
N SER A 809 -7.52 -30.14 11.03
CA SER A 809 -6.86 -31.17 11.82
C SER A 809 -7.94 -32.15 12.27
N ASP A 810 -7.93 -33.33 11.64
CA ASP A 810 -8.41 -34.63 12.16
C ASP A 810 -8.72 -35.58 10.99
N THR A 811 -7.66 -35.93 10.26
CA THR A 811 -7.52 -37.29 9.70
C THR A 811 -6.40 -37.97 10.48
N PRO A 812 -6.58 -39.22 10.93
CA PRO A 812 -5.55 -39.97 11.66
C PRO A 812 -4.31 -40.27 10.81
#